data_AF-A0A482W5V9-F1
#
_entry.id   AF-A0A482W5V9-F1
#
_cell.length_a   1.000
_cell.length_b   1.000
_cell.length_c   1.000
_cell.angle_alpha   90.00
_cell.angle_beta   90.00
_cell.angle_gamma   90.00
#
_symmetry.space_group_name_H-M   'P 1'
#
loop_
_entity.id
_entity.type
_entity.pdbx_description
1 polymer ?
#
loop_
_entity_poly.entity_id
_entity_poly.type
_entity_poly.pdbx_seq_one_letter_code
_entity_poly.pdbx_strand_id
1 'polypeptide(L)'
;MGPPNSFRRLNIYPNRNEILGSADIYLKKNIIKGPFESVEQYLDIQFRLLREDFMACLREGVQGHRSQQPTKNVDIYDNVRIFKDKITYNREGIKVKIPPQHEDSKKFMNGSLLLFTRNNFDSIILAKVARRNSEKCEAVIEMVDGNNNVLFGQSYTMAECCTYFDPYFHVLRVLQTMSSNDFPMEKYIIWADTSKYIPEYLLNSNLNYKIGNFRFPPQMLPKFRENVHCLNEAQFKAFRAAISQEFAVIQGPPGTGKTFLGLKIAKTLIENQQFWYRSTPMLVISHKNHALDQFLEGLIPITKRLLRVGGQCRSGKLKEFLITNESNSGGDGKFRNPSPLEYVAKMRESLVVGMTTSFAARWKECLEELRSPIVIVEEAAEVLEAHVVAALTQHCRHVILLGDHQQLQPITSDHVVGAKYHLGLSLFERMINNEVRCYTLKVQHRMRPEISNLLKATIYPFLEDDESVLAKPPVLGVAKNVFFVDHRHPEHTSNATCRRNSHEAEFLVAFARYLILNGYKSSDLVILAAYAGQVQELEQRAKSTSNERFLRDVKISTLDAFQGQESDVVLLSLVRSEEIGFLYIQNRVCVGLSRAKSGFFIIGNMDLLSRKSVVSTALFPARTALKYVRSHHNHSAVFTLK
;
A
#
# COMPACT_ATOMS: atom_id res chain seq x y z
N MET A 1 -7.94 -8.09 -33.51
CA MET A 1 -7.35 -6.86 -34.07
C MET A 1 -6.19 -6.40 -33.22
N GLY A 2 -5.05 -6.07 -33.85
CA GLY A 2 -3.88 -5.50 -33.16
C GLY A 2 -4.17 -4.09 -32.61
N PRO A 3 -3.27 -3.54 -31.76
CA PRO A 3 -3.44 -2.20 -31.22
C PRO A 3 -3.39 -1.16 -32.35
N PRO A 4 -4.22 -0.10 -32.31
CA PRO A 4 -4.28 0.91 -33.37
C PRO A 4 -3.02 1.78 -33.45
N ASN A 5 -2.31 1.96 -32.33
CA ASN A 5 -1.10 2.75 -32.20
C ASN A 5 -0.12 2.07 -31.24
N SER A 6 1.20 2.25 -31.40
CA SER A 6 2.19 1.72 -30.46
C SER A 6 2.17 2.47 -29.12
N PHE A 7 2.13 1.75 -28.00
CA PHE A 7 2.18 2.34 -26.65
C PHE A 7 3.44 3.16 -26.38
N ARG A 8 4.55 2.84 -27.06
CA ARG A 8 5.83 3.55 -26.95
C ARG A 8 5.78 5.00 -27.43
N ARG A 9 4.79 5.34 -28.26
CA ARG A 9 4.58 6.71 -28.80
C ARG A 9 3.37 7.42 -28.20
N LEU A 10 2.61 6.76 -27.33
CA LEU A 10 1.45 7.38 -26.69
C LEU A 10 1.91 8.43 -25.68
N ASN A 11 1.25 9.58 -25.64
CA ASN A 11 1.53 10.57 -24.61
C ASN A 11 1.05 10.07 -23.25
N ILE A 12 1.91 10.13 -22.23
CA ILE A 12 1.53 9.81 -20.85
C ILE A 12 0.52 10.84 -20.32
N TYR A 13 0.68 12.10 -20.71
CA TYR A 13 -0.26 13.14 -20.36
C TYR A 13 -1.57 12.98 -21.13
N PRO A 14 -2.72 13.33 -20.50
CA PRO A 14 -4.00 13.30 -21.18
C PRO A 14 -4.04 14.32 -22.30
N ASN A 15 -4.75 14.03 -23.38
CA ASN A 15 -5.15 15.07 -24.33
C ASN A 15 -6.65 15.41 -24.20
N ARG A 16 -7.06 16.50 -24.85
CA ARG A 16 -8.45 16.98 -24.84
C ARG A 16 -9.46 15.90 -25.27
N ASN A 17 -9.20 15.20 -26.37
CA ASN A 17 -10.15 14.22 -26.92
C ASN A 17 -10.34 13.02 -25.99
N GLU A 18 -9.29 12.64 -25.27
CA GLU A 18 -9.33 11.58 -24.26
C GLU A 18 -10.09 11.99 -22.99
N ILE A 19 -9.99 13.26 -22.57
CA ILE A 19 -10.72 13.78 -21.41
C ILE A 19 -12.20 14.05 -21.73
N LEU A 20 -12.51 14.51 -22.95
CA LEU A 20 -13.88 14.89 -23.32
C LEU A 20 -14.72 13.74 -23.88
N GLY A 21 -14.08 12.65 -24.31
CA GLY A 21 -14.78 11.42 -24.71
C GLY A 21 -15.26 11.44 -26.16
N SER A 22 -14.40 10.94 -27.05
CA SER A 22 -14.77 10.46 -28.40
C SER A 22 -13.78 9.42 -28.95
N ALA A 23 -12.78 8.99 -28.15
CA ALA A 23 -11.76 8.06 -28.60
C ALA A 23 -12.15 6.61 -28.30
N ASP A 24 -12.11 5.74 -29.30
CA ASP A 24 -12.17 4.29 -29.10
C ASP A 24 -10.93 3.84 -28.30
N ILE A 25 -11.13 3.61 -26.99
CA ILE A 25 -10.05 3.21 -26.09
C ILE A 25 -9.78 1.72 -26.29
N TYR A 26 -8.66 1.42 -26.93
CA TYR A 26 -8.20 0.04 -27.07
C TYR A 26 -7.62 -0.45 -25.73
N LEU A 27 -8.34 -1.35 -25.06
CA LEU A 27 -7.91 -2.02 -23.83
C LEU A 27 -8.02 -3.53 -23.96
N LYS A 28 -7.00 -4.25 -23.50
CA LYS A 28 -7.02 -5.70 -23.32
C LYS A 28 -7.07 -6.02 -21.84
N LYS A 29 -7.74 -7.11 -21.48
CA LYS A 29 -7.70 -7.62 -20.10
C LYS A 29 -6.29 -8.09 -19.77
N ASN A 30 -5.88 -7.89 -18.52
CA ASN A 30 -4.65 -8.46 -18.01
C ASN A 30 -4.71 -10.00 -18.04
N ILE A 31 -3.58 -10.64 -18.35
CA ILE A 31 -3.45 -12.10 -18.34
C ILE A 31 -3.15 -12.53 -16.90
N ILE A 32 -4.14 -13.17 -16.26
CA ILE A 32 -4.08 -13.54 -14.85
C ILE A 32 -3.53 -14.96 -14.60
N LYS A 33 -3.51 -15.79 -15.65
CA LYS A 33 -2.96 -17.16 -15.69
C LYS A 33 -2.47 -17.44 -17.11
N GLY A 34 -1.34 -18.12 -17.22
CA GLY A 34 -0.62 -18.40 -18.46
C GLY A 34 0.51 -17.40 -18.76
N PRO A 35 1.36 -17.73 -19.74
CA PRO A 35 2.41 -16.85 -20.22
C PRO A 35 1.86 -15.70 -21.08
N PHE A 36 2.66 -14.66 -21.25
CA PHE A 36 2.47 -13.65 -22.29
C PHE A 36 3.12 -14.13 -23.60
N GLU A 37 2.67 -13.61 -24.74
CA GLU A 37 3.25 -13.92 -26.05
C GLU A 37 4.66 -13.33 -26.21
N SER A 38 4.92 -12.19 -25.56
CA SER A 38 6.21 -11.50 -25.60
C SER A 38 6.28 -10.41 -24.52
N VAL A 39 7.49 -9.89 -24.29
CA VAL A 39 7.72 -8.69 -23.48
C VAL A 39 6.92 -7.49 -24.02
N GLU A 40 6.84 -7.29 -25.34
CA GLU A 40 6.09 -6.16 -25.92
C GLU A 40 4.59 -6.26 -25.63
N GLN A 41 4.02 -7.47 -25.69
CA GLN A 41 2.61 -7.69 -25.38
C GLN A 41 2.32 -7.34 -23.91
N TYR A 42 3.19 -7.80 -23.01
CA TYR A 42 3.11 -7.48 -21.59
C TYR A 42 3.15 -5.98 -21.33
N LEU A 43 4.16 -5.29 -21.89
CA LEU A 43 4.35 -3.85 -21.72
C LEU A 43 3.16 -3.05 -22.28
N ASP A 44 2.62 -3.42 -23.45
CA ASP A 44 1.45 -2.76 -24.06
C ASP A 44 0.20 -2.88 -23.17
N ILE A 45 -0.08 -4.09 -22.65
CA ILE A 45 -1.24 -4.33 -21.77
C ILE A 45 -1.09 -3.54 -20.47
N GLN A 46 0.05 -3.66 -19.79
CA GLN A 46 0.28 -3.00 -18.51
C GLN A 46 0.28 -1.47 -18.65
N PHE A 47 0.92 -0.94 -19.70
CA PHE A 47 0.95 0.50 -19.96
C PHE A 47 -0.46 1.06 -20.18
N ARG A 48 -1.26 0.44 -21.05
CA ARG A 48 -2.60 0.93 -21.39
C ARG A 48 -3.56 0.85 -20.22
N LEU A 49 -3.54 -0.25 -19.47
CA LEU A 49 -4.39 -0.41 -18.29
C LEU A 49 -4.03 0.61 -17.22
N LEU A 50 -2.74 0.75 -16.90
CA LEU A 50 -2.30 1.70 -15.88
C LEU A 50 -2.59 3.15 -16.28
N ARG A 51 -2.41 3.49 -17.56
CA ARG A 51 -2.75 4.81 -18.08
C ARG A 51 -4.25 5.07 -17.97
N GLU A 52 -5.07 4.11 -18.41
CA GLU A 52 -6.53 4.26 -18.36
C GLU A 52 -7.06 4.35 -16.93
N ASP A 53 -6.47 3.63 -15.97
CA ASP A 53 -6.84 3.71 -14.56
C ASP A 53 -6.81 5.14 -14.02
N PHE A 54 -5.83 5.94 -14.46
CA PHE A 54 -5.76 7.36 -14.16
C PHE A 54 -6.72 8.19 -15.05
N MET A 55 -6.71 7.93 -16.36
CA MET A 55 -7.46 8.75 -17.33
C MET A 55 -8.98 8.65 -17.15
N ALA A 56 -9.50 7.48 -16.79
CA ALA A 56 -10.93 7.26 -16.58
C ALA A 56 -11.46 8.15 -15.45
N CYS A 57 -10.77 8.19 -14.30
CA CYS A 57 -11.13 9.07 -13.17
C CYS A 57 -11.17 10.55 -13.56
N LEU A 58 -10.18 10.99 -14.34
CA LEU A 58 -10.10 12.38 -14.81
C LEU A 58 -11.22 12.71 -15.80
N ARG A 59 -11.48 11.81 -16.75
CA ARG A 59 -12.54 11.92 -17.77
C ARG A 59 -13.91 12.02 -17.12
N GLU A 60 -14.23 11.09 -16.21
CA GLU A 60 -15.50 11.08 -15.48
C GLU A 60 -15.70 12.36 -14.66
N GLY A 61 -14.67 12.82 -13.95
CA GLY A 61 -14.75 14.02 -13.13
C GLY A 61 -14.99 15.29 -13.97
N VAL A 62 -14.28 15.45 -15.09
CA VAL A 62 -14.46 16.60 -15.99
C VAL A 62 -15.81 16.56 -16.70
N GLN A 63 -16.23 15.40 -17.21
CA GLN A 63 -17.54 15.25 -17.86
C GLN A 63 -18.70 15.47 -16.89
N GLY A 64 -18.56 15.00 -15.64
CA GLY A 64 -19.51 15.25 -14.56
C GLY A 64 -19.69 16.75 -14.31
N HIS A 65 -18.58 17.49 -14.21
CA HIS A 65 -18.61 18.95 -14.06
C HIS A 65 -19.31 19.64 -15.24
N ARG A 66 -18.95 19.27 -16.48
CA ARG A 66 -19.58 19.84 -17.69
C ARG A 66 -21.09 19.61 -17.73
N SER A 67 -21.54 18.49 -17.19
CA SER A 67 -22.95 18.09 -17.14
C SER A 67 -23.66 18.58 -15.87
N GLN A 68 -23.01 19.41 -15.04
CA GLN A 68 -23.52 19.89 -13.75
C GLN A 68 -23.91 18.78 -12.77
N GLN A 69 -23.27 17.61 -12.90
CA GLN A 69 -23.42 16.51 -11.97
C GLN A 69 -22.37 16.60 -10.86
N PRO A 70 -22.65 16.06 -9.66
CA PRO A 70 -21.66 16.01 -8.59
C PRO A 70 -20.41 15.26 -9.07
N THR A 71 -19.26 15.94 -9.04
CA THR A 71 -17.99 15.35 -9.45
C THR A 71 -17.51 14.38 -8.39
N LYS A 72 -17.20 13.15 -8.83
CA LYS A 72 -16.37 12.22 -8.07
C LYS A 72 -14.97 12.24 -8.68
N ASN A 73 -13.95 11.98 -7.88
CA ASN A 73 -12.56 11.80 -8.32
C ASN A 73 -11.82 13.04 -8.83
N VAL A 74 -12.50 14.19 -8.96
CA VAL A 74 -11.89 15.48 -9.34
C VAL A 74 -12.44 16.59 -8.45
N ASP A 75 -11.53 17.39 -7.91
CA ASP A 75 -11.83 18.63 -7.22
C ASP A 75 -11.78 19.79 -8.21
N ILE A 76 -12.86 20.57 -8.28
CA ILE A 76 -12.99 21.75 -9.14
C ILE A 76 -12.82 23.03 -8.32
N TYR A 77 -12.04 23.96 -8.88
CA TYR A 77 -11.72 25.24 -8.29
C TYR A 77 -11.98 26.35 -9.28
N ASP A 78 -12.88 27.27 -8.92
CA ASP A 78 -13.19 28.44 -9.73
C ASP A 78 -12.35 29.65 -9.34
N ASN A 79 -12.25 30.62 -10.26
CA ASN A 79 -11.54 31.88 -10.08
C ASN A 79 -10.05 31.73 -9.72
N VAL A 80 -9.43 30.66 -10.22
CA VAL A 80 -8.00 30.40 -10.03
C VAL A 80 -7.21 31.27 -10.99
N ARG A 81 -6.22 32.01 -10.48
CA ARG A 81 -5.39 32.90 -11.30
C ARG A 81 -3.96 32.42 -11.35
N ILE A 82 -3.39 32.49 -12.55
CA ILE A 82 -2.00 32.11 -12.84
C ILE A 82 -1.17 33.38 -12.97
N PHE A 83 -0.05 33.45 -12.25
CA PHE A 83 0.86 34.60 -12.26
C PHE A 83 2.30 34.15 -12.45
N LYS A 84 3.12 35.00 -13.09
CA LYS A 84 4.58 34.88 -12.99
C LYS A 84 5.05 35.59 -11.74
N ASP A 85 5.94 34.96 -11.00
CA ASP A 85 6.52 35.56 -9.81
C ASP A 85 7.94 35.02 -9.56
N LYS A 86 8.74 35.78 -8.80
CA LYS A 86 10.05 35.34 -8.35
C LYS A 86 9.86 34.20 -7.32
N ILE A 87 10.32 33.01 -7.68
CA ILE A 87 10.37 31.85 -6.78
C ILE A 87 11.65 31.89 -5.95
N THR A 88 12.74 32.39 -6.54
CA THR A 88 14.03 32.66 -5.89
C THR A 88 14.63 33.95 -6.46
N TYR A 89 15.69 34.47 -5.84
CA TYR A 89 16.32 35.76 -6.23
C TYR A 89 16.63 35.84 -7.74
N ASN A 90 16.93 34.71 -8.38
CA ASN A 90 17.32 34.61 -9.80
C ASN A 90 16.41 33.71 -10.66
N ARG A 91 15.25 33.27 -10.15
CA ARG A 91 14.36 32.35 -10.90
C ARG A 91 12.92 32.79 -10.79
N GLU A 92 12.37 33.25 -11.91
CA GLU A 92 10.93 33.39 -12.09
C GLU A 92 10.30 32.02 -12.33
N GLY A 93 9.08 31.85 -11.87
CA GLY A 93 8.23 30.78 -12.36
C GLY A 93 6.77 31.04 -12.05
N ILE A 94 5.96 30.01 -12.26
CA ILE A 94 4.52 30.18 -12.36
C ILE A 94 3.88 29.79 -11.04
N LYS A 95 3.08 30.70 -10.50
CA LYS A 95 2.34 30.48 -9.25
C LYS A 95 0.84 30.47 -9.51
N VAL A 96 0.16 29.68 -8.68
CA VAL A 96 -1.28 29.63 -8.59
C VAL A 96 -1.68 29.86 -7.14
N LYS A 97 -2.64 30.75 -6.92
CA LYS A 97 -3.32 30.88 -5.63
C LYS A 97 -4.30 29.72 -5.46
N ILE A 98 -4.16 29.03 -4.34
CA ILE A 98 -5.01 27.92 -3.95
C ILE A 98 -6.01 28.44 -2.91
N PRO A 99 -7.26 27.97 -2.89
CA PRO A 99 -8.19 28.32 -1.81
C PRO A 99 -7.60 27.98 -0.43
N PRO A 100 -7.83 28.81 0.60
CA PRO A 100 -7.49 28.45 1.97
C PRO A 100 -8.32 27.22 2.34
N GLN A 101 -7.68 26.06 2.39
CA GLN A 101 -8.33 24.80 2.78
C GLN A 101 -7.89 24.45 4.20
N HIS A 102 -8.86 24.08 5.02
CA HIS A 102 -8.63 23.46 6.32
C HIS A 102 -7.89 22.12 6.11
N GLU A 103 -6.63 22.07 6.51
CA GLU A 103 -5.86 20.88 6.93
C GLU A 103 -5.72 19.66 5.97
N ASP A 104 -6.25 19.67 4.74
CA ASP A 104 -6.08 18.51 3.85
C ASP A 104 -4.66 18.47 3.23
N SER A 105 -3.81 17.67 3.87
CA SER A 105 -2.43 17.41 3.47
C SER A 105 -2.28 16.67 2.13
N LYS A 106 -3.38 16.14 1.55
CA LYS A 106 -3.34 15.32 0.32
C LYS A 106 -3.60 16.07 -0.98
N LYS A 107 -3.99 17.35 -0.90
CA LYS A 107 -4.25 18.18 -2.08
C LYS A 107 -3.01 18.95 -2.52
N PHE A 108 -2.87 19.22 -3.81
CA PHE A 108 -1.72 19.93 -4.39
C PHE A 108 -0.37 19.35 -3.96
N MET A 109 -0.27 18.01 -3.91
CA MET A 109 1.00 17.34 -3.64
C MET A 109 1.98 17.62 -4.78
N ASN A 110 3.28 17.64 -4.48
CA ASN A 110 4.30 17.78 -5.53
C ASN A 110 4.14 16.64 -6.55
N GLY A 111 3.95 16.97 -7.83
CA GLY A 111 3.67 16.04 -8.92
C GLY A 111 2.18 15.82 -9.21
N SER A 112 1.25 16.42 -8.45
CA SER A 112 -0.18 16.46 -8.80
C SER A 112 -0.38 17.09 -10.18
N LEU A 113 -1.25 16.48 -11.00
CA LEU A 113 -1.63 17.01 -12.32
C LEU A 113 -2.82 17.98 -12.16
N LEU A 114 -2.67 19.16 -12.73
CA LEU A 114 -3.67 20.22 -12.75
C LEU A 114 -4.10 20.50 -14.19
N LEU A 115 -5.42 20.62 -14.39
CA LEU A 115 -6.02 21.02 -15.66
C LEU A 115 -6.60 22.42 -15.49
N PHE A 116 -6.23 23.35 -16.35
CA PHE A 116 -6.81 24.69 -16.39
C PHE A 116 -7.63 24.89 -17.66
N THR A 117 -8.74 25.59 -17.53
CA THR A 117 -9.65 25.92 -18.63
C THR A 117 -10.27 27.30 -18.43
N ARG A 118 -10.73 27.92 -19.53
CA ARG A 118 -11.55 29.13 -19.52
C ARG A 118 -12.92 28.96 -20.20
N ASN A 119 -13.18 27.79 -20.77
CA ASN A 119 -14.33 27.50 -21.62
C ASN A 119 -14.87 26.08 -21.33
N ASN A 120 -15.11 25.77 -20.06
CA ASN A 120 -15.71 24.50 -19.66
C ASN A 120 -14.99 23.24 -20.22
N PHE A 121 -13.66 23.27 -20.19
CA PHE A 121 -12.73 22.23 -20.66
C PHE A 121 -12.73 22.00 -22.18
N ASP A 122 -13.28 22.91 -22.99
CA ASP A 122 -13.11 22.85 -24.44
C ASP A 122 -11.67 23.17 -24.88
N SER A 123 -10.93 23.97 -24.11
CA SER A 123 -9.47 24.06 -24.16
C SER A 123 -8.88 23.74 -22.79
N ILE A 124 -7.82 22.95 -22.79
CA ILE A 124 -7.20 22.44 -21.57
C ILE A 124 -5.71 22.81 -21.59
N ILE A 125 -5.24 23.36 -20.48
CA ILE A 125 -3.84 23.63 -20.22
C ILE A 125 -3.41 22.72 -19.07
N LEU A 126 -2.34 21.97 -19.26
CA LEU A 126 -1.84 21.03 -18.27
C LEU A 126 -0.67 21.61 -17.51
N ALA A 127 -0.67 21.42 -16.19
CA ALA A 127 0.46 21.74 -15.34
C ALA A 127 0.66 20.66 -14.28
N LYS A 128 1.88 20.57 -13.76
CA LYS A 128 2.19 19.81 -12.54
C LYS A 128 2.50 20.75 -11.40
N VAL A 129 2.12 20.36 -10.18
CA VAL A 129 2.58 21.05 -8.98
C VAL A 129 4.07 20.74 -8.76
N ALA A 130 4.94 21.75 -8.84
CA ALA A 130 6.36 21.59 -8.55
C ALA A 130 6.67 21.78 -7.05
N ARG A 131 5.96 22.69 -6.38
CA ARG A 131 6.11 22.95 -4.95
C ARG A 131 4.85 23.57 -4.36
N ARG A 132 4.39 23.05 -3.23
CA ARG A 132 3.31 23.65 -2.41
C ARG A 132 3.90 24.59 -1.36
N ASN A 133 3.27 25.74 -1.17
CA ASN A 133 3.51 26.66 -0.05
C ASN A 133 2.20 26.81 0.73
N SER A 134 2.06 25.99 1.78
CA SER A 134 0.85 25.96 2.59
C SER A 134 0.61 27.25 3.37
N GLU A 135 1.66 27.95 3.82
CA GLU A 135 1.54 29.18 4.61
C GLU A 135 0.93 30.33 3.79
N LYS A 136 1.26 30.39 2.49
CA LYS A 136 0.78 31.44 1.58
C LYS A 136 -0.44 31.04 0.76
N CYS A 137 -0.96 29.83 0.95
CA CYS A 137 -2.00 29.26 0.09
C CYS A 137 -1.64 29.34 -1.40
N GLU A 138 -0.38 29.02 -1.74
CA GLU A 138 0.16 29.13 -3.09
C GLU A 138 0.81 27.80 -3.51
N ALA A 139 0.76 27.49 -4.80
CA ALA A 139 1.60 26.46 -5.40
C ALA A 139 2.39 27.01 -6.57
N VAL A 140 3.64 26.57 -6.67
CA VAL A 140 4.47 26.71 -7.86
C VAL A 140 4.12 25.56 -8.80
N ILE A 141 3.83 25.88 -10.05
CA ILE A 141 3.45 24.92 -11.07
C ILE A 141 4.44 24.94 -12.25
N GLU A 142 4.54 23.81 -12.93
CA GLU A 142 5.31 23.61 -14.15
C GLU A 142 4.34 23.24 -15.29
N MET A 143 4.32 24.04 -16.36
CA MET A 143 3.43 23.78 -17.50
C MET A 143 3.97 22.63 -18.34
N VAL A 144 3.10 21.70 -18.71
CA VAL A 144 3.48 20.49 -19.47
C VAL A 144 3.82 20.83 -20.92
N ASP A 145 2.98 21.64 -21.57
CA ASP A 145 3.14 22.03 -22.99
C ASP A 145 3.78 23.42 -23.17
N GLY A 146 4.48 23.91 -22.14
CA GLY A 146 5.04 25.26 -22.11
C GLY A 146 4.00 26.37 -21.85
N ASN A 147 4.44 27.63 -21.99
CA ASN A 147 3.69 28.80 -21.50
C ASN A 147 2.86 29.53 -22.56
N ASN A 148 2.92 29.11 -23.84
CA ASN A 148 2.42 29.89 -24.97
C ASN A 148 0.90 30.11 -24.94
N ASN A 149 0.15 29.22 -24.26
CA ASN A 149 -1.31 29.28 -24.19
C ASN A 149 -1.84 29.88 -22.87
N VAL A 150 -0.94 30.41 -22.03
CA VAL A 150 -1.27 30.90 -20.68
C VAL A 150 -1.45 32.41 -20.69
N LEU A 151 -2.60 32.88 -20.22
CA LEU A 151 -2.92 34.29 -20.08
C LEU A 151 -2.79 34.67 -18.60
N PHE A 152 -1.64 35.27 -18.25
CA PHE A 152 -1.34 35.65 -16.88
C PHE A 152 -2.32 36.70 -16.35
N GLY A 153 -2.69 36.58 -15.07
CA GLY A 153 -3.62 37.48 -14.38
C GLY A 153 -5.10 37.22 -14.65
N GLN A 154 -5.43 36.38 -15.63
CA GLN A 154 -6.82 35.99 -15.92
C GLN A 154 -7.31 34.88 -14.98
N SER A 155 -8.63 34.81 -14.80
CA SER A 155 -9.28 33.75 -14.04
C SER A 155 -9.48 32.49 -14.91
N TYR A 156 -9.23 31.35 -14.30
CA TYR A 156 -9.39 30.00 -14.84
C TYR A 156 -10.26 29.16 -13.90
N THR A 157 -10.95 28.18 -14.46
CA THR A 157 -11.41 27.02 -13.69
C THR A 157 -10.30 25.98 -13.73
N MET A 158 -9.99 25.40 -12.57
CA MET A 158 -8.94 24.40 -12.39
C MET A 158 -9.56 23.10 -11.89
N ALA A 159 -9.09 21.97 -12.42
CA ALA A 159 -9.39 20.64 -11.93
C ALA A 159 -8.11 19.98 -11.39
N GLU A 160 -8.19 19.43 -10.17
CA GLU A 160 -7.19 18.51 -9.63
C GLU A 160 -7.80 17.10 -9.53
N CYS A 161 -7.11 16.09 -10.05
CA CYS A 161 -7.54 14.71 -9.84
C CYS A 161 -7.23 14.28 -8.40
N CYS A 162 -8.20 13.63 -7.74
CA CYS A 162 -8.00 13.06 -6.40
C CYS A 162 -6.94 11.93 -6.40
N THR A 163 -6.70 11.32 -7.57
CA THR A 163 -5.61 10.34 -7.76
C THR A 163 -4.28 11.07 -7.96
N TYR A 164 -3.27 10.68 -7.18
CA TYR A 164 -1.93 11.26 -7.28
C TYR A 164 -1.20 10.78 -8.55
N PHE A 165 -0.84 11.71 -9.44
CA PHE A 165 -0.34 11.41 -10.78
C PHE A 165 1.15 11.01 -10.86
N ASP A 166 2.01 11.54 -9.99
CA ASP A 166 3.47 11.34 -10.07
C ASP A 166 3.91 9.86 -10.13
N PRO A 167 3.36 8.95 -9.31
CA PRO A 167 3.67 7.52 -9.38
C PRO A 167 3.30 6.89 -10.74
N TYR A 168 2.12 7.23 -11.28
CA TYR A 168 1.70 6.77 -12.60
C TYR A 168 2.65 7.24 -13.68
N PHE A 169 3.00 8.53 -13.67
CA PHE A 169 3.89 9.12 -14.67
C PHE A 169 5.23 8.39 -14.74
N HIS A 170 5.85 8.14 -13.58
CA HIS A 170 7.14 7.47 -13.53
C HIS A 170 7.08 6.01 -13.96
N VAL A 171 6.09 5.24 -13.50
CA VAL A 171 5.91 3.84 -13.93
C VAL A 171 5.62 3.75 -15.43
N LEU A 172 4.71 4.59 -15.94
CA LEU A 172 4.37 4.62 -17.37
C LEU A 172 5.59 4.94 -18.24
N ARG A 173 6.44 5.88 -17.81
CA ARG A 173 7.70 6.21 -18.52
C ARG A 173 8.67 5.03 -18.55
N VAL A 174 8.79 4.30 -17.44
CA VAL A 174 9.64 3.09 -17.38
C VAL A 174 9.10 2.02 -18.33
N LEU A 175 7.78 1.74 -18.30
CA LEU A 175 7.18 0.75 -19.19
C LEU A 175 7.34 1.12 -20.68
N GLN A 176 7.24 2.41 -21.03
CA GLN A 176 7.43 2.86 -22.42
C GLN A 176 8.85 2.67 -22.96
N THR A 177 9.84 2.76 -22.09
CA THR A 177 11.27 2.74 -22.44
C THR A 177 11.90 1.36 -22.29
N MET A 178 11.36 0.51 -21.42
CA MET A 178 11.81 -0.87 -21.22
C MET A 178 11.75 -1.67 -22.52
N SER A 179 12.77 -2.50 -22.78
CA SER A 179 12.89 -3.35 -23.96
C SER A 179 12.94 -4.83 -23.58
N SER A 180 12.84 -5.73 -24.56
CA SER A 180 13.06 -7.17 -24.32
C SER A 180 14.47 -7.49 -23.85
N ASN A 181 15.48 -6.70 -24.25
CA ASN A 181 16.88 -6.99 -23.91
C ASN A 181 17.19 -6.69 -22.44
N ASP A 182 16.43 -5.78 -21.83
CA ASP A 182 16.66 -5.29 -20.46
C ASP A 182 15.54 -5.73 -19.50
N PHE A 183 14.70 -6.69 -19.90
CA PHE A 183 13.52 -7.06 -19.12
C PHE A 183 13.89 -7.90 -17.89
N PRO A 184 13.53 -7.47 -16.68
CA PRO A 184 13.89 -8.19 -15.46
C PRO A 184 13.07 -9.48 -15.31
N MET A 185 13.71 -10.57 -14.88
CA MET A 185 13.03 -11.83 -14.50
C MET A 185 12.07 -12.37 -15.57
N GLU A 186 12.43 -12.23 -16.84
CA GLU A 186 11.59 -12.55 -18.00
C GLU A 186 10.98 -13.97 -17.94
N LYS A 187 11.77 -14.98 -17.57
CA LYS A 187 11.31 -16.37 -17.43
C LYS A 187 10.12 -16.53 -16.50
N TYR A 188 10.05 -15.77 -15.42
CA TYR A 188 8.95 -15.85 -14.46
C TYR A 188 7.78 -14.95 -14.88
N ILE A 189 8.08 -13.71 -15.25
CA ILE A 189 7.05 -12.69 -15.46
C ILE A 189 6.34 -12.89 -16.80
N ILE A 190 7.08 -13.18 -17.86
CA ILE A 190 6.56 -13.35 -19.23
C ILE A 190 6.20 -14.81 -19.47
N TRP A 191 7.15 -15.72 -19.25
CA TRP A 191 7.02 -17.13 -19.65
C TRP A 191 6.37 -18.03 -18.59
N ALA A 192 6.04 -17.49 -17.41
CA ALA A 192 5.40 -18.22 -16.30
C ALA A 192 6.17 -19.50 -15.89
N ASP A 193 7.51 -19.48 -15.97
CA ASP A 193 8.35 -20.61 -15.58
C ASP A 193 8.22 -20.89 -14.08
N THR A 194 7.97 -22.14 -13.72
CA THR A 194 7.80 -22.62 -12.34
C THR A 194 9.04 -23.33 -11.79
N SER A 195 10.12 -23.39 -12.60
CA SER A 195 11.37 -24.05 -12.27
C SER A 195 12.13 -23.34 -11.15
N LYS A 196 12.77 -24.14 -10.29
CA LYS A 196 13.51 -23.66 -9.12
C LYS A 196 14.98 -23.45 -9.45
N TYR A 197 15.29 -22.36 -10.14
CA TYR A 197 16.67 -21.96 -10.38
C TYR A 197 17.32 -21.42 -9.11
N ILE A 198 18.64 -21.62 -8.99
CA ILE A 198 19.46 -21.05 -7.92
C ILE A 198 19.90 -19.65 -8.36
N PRO A 199 19.93 -18.65 -7.45
CA PRO A 199 20.48 -17.33 -7.76
C PRO A 199 21.88 -17.41 -8.39
N GLU A 200 22.10 -16.71 -9.50
CA GLU A 200 23.33 -16.81 -10.30
C GLU A 200 24.61 -16.58 -9.48
N TYR A 201 24.56 -15.62 -8.54
CA TYR A 201 25.69 -15.29 -7.67
C TYR A 201 26.10 -16.42 -6.70
N LEU A 202 25.30 -17.49 -6.59
CA LEU A 202 25.62 -18.68 -5.79
C LEU A 202 26.22 -19.84 -6.62
N LEU A 203 26.14 -19.81 -7.95
CA LEU A 203 26.51 -20.95 -8.81
C LEU A 203 28.02 -21.24 -8.81
N ASN A 204 28.85 -20.20 -8.77
CA ASN A 204 30.30 -20.30 -8.99
C ASN A 204 31.13 -20.09 -7.72
N SER A 205 30.58 -20.44 -6.55
CA SER A 205 31.26 -20.20 -5.28
C SER A 205 31.73 -21.49 -4.62
N ASN A 206 33.04 -21.55 -4.36
CA ASN A 206 33.66 -22.55 -3.48
C ASN A 206 33.50 -22.21 -1.99
N LEU A 207 32.83 -21.09 -1.67
CA LEU A 207 32.62 -20.64 -0.30
C LEU A 207 31.39 -21.31 0.31
N ASN A 208 31.47 -21.61 1.60
CA ASN A 208 30.32 -22.08 2.35
C ASN A 208 29.40 -20.90 2.74
N TYR A 209 28.12 -21.07 2.46
CA TYR A 209 27.02 -20.20 2.85
C TYR A 209 26.73 -20.36 4.35
N LYS A 210 26.74 -19.26 5.09
CA LYS A 210 26.52 -19.22 6.54
C LYS A 210 25.03 -19.09 6.85
N ILE A 211 24.50 -19.97 7.69
CA ILE A 211 23.14 -19.87 8.24
C ILE A 211 23.22 -20.05 9.74
N GLY A 212 23.07 -18.97 10.50
CA GLY A 212 23.34 -18.97 11.94
C GLY A 212 24.78 -19.39 12.24
N ASN A 213 24.95 -20.46 13.00
CA ASN A 213 26.26 -21.00 13.36
C ASN A 213 26.77 -22.08 12.39
N PHE A 214 26.00 -22.40 11.35
CA PHE A 214 26.31 -23.47 10.42
C PHE A 214 26.78 -22.94 9.07
N ARG A 215 27.53 -23.77 8.36
CA ARG A 215 28.11 -23.48 7.05
C ARG A 215 27.78 -24.62 6.09
N PHE A 216 27.31 -24.28 4.89
CA PHE A 216 26.88 -25.25 3.89
C PHE A 216 27.34 -24.84 2.49
N PRO A 217 27.63 -25.78 1.59
CA PRO A 217 27.69 -25.46 0.17
C PRO A 217 26.34 -24.86 -0.28
N PRO A 218 26.32 -23.78 -1.09
CA PRO A 218 25.07 -23.17 -1.55
C PRO A 218 24.10 -24.16 -2.22
N GLN A 219 24.62 -25.19 -2.89
CA GLN A 219 23.82 -26.23 -3.56
C GLN A 219 23.22 -27.26 -2.58
N MET A 220 23.73 -27.32 -1.35
CA MET A 220 23.37 -28.32 -0.34
C MET A 220 22.93 -27.67 0.98
N LEU A 221 21.92 -26.80 0.88
CA LEU A 221 21.32 -26.21 2.07
C LEU A 221 20.69 -27.25 2.99
N PRO A 222 20.71 -27.02 4.31
CA PRO A 222 20.26 -27.99 5.29
C PRO A 222 18.79 -28.39 5.10
N LYS A 223 18.49 -29.64 5.42
CA LYS A 223 17.11 -30.05 5.78
C LYS A 223 16.71 -29.35 7.09
N PHE A 224 15.42 -29.30 7.39
CA PHE A 224 14.91 -28.66 8.61
C PHE A 224 15.74 -29.09 9.83
N ARG A 225 16.24 -28.11 10.58
CA ARG A 225 16.96 -28.31 11.82
C ARG A 225 16.33 -27.40 12.86
N GLU A 226 15.84 -28.01 13.94
CA GLU A 226 15.42 -27.29 15.13
C GLU A 226 16.55 -26.37 15.58
N ASN A 227 16.21 -25.15 16.01
CA ASN A 227 17.12 -24.07 16.46
C ASN A 227 17.79 -23.18 15.41
N VAL A 228 17.57 -23.37 14.10
CA VAL A 228 17.99 -22.35 13.12
C VAL A 228 17.04 -21.14 13.17
N HIS A 229 17.54 -20.02 13.70
CA HIS A 229 16.81 -18.74 13.81
C HIS A 229 15.49 -18.77 14.59
N CYS A 230 15.25 -19.83 15.39
CA CYS A 230 13.98 -20.09 16.09
C CYS A 230 12.76 -20.10 15.14
N LEU A 231 12.93 -20.69 13.95
CA LEU A 231 11.85 -20.82 12.96
C LEU A 231 11.08 -22.12 13.16
N ASN A 232 9.76 -22.06 13.04
CA ASN A 232 8.95 -23.26 12.88
C ASN A 232 9.17 -23.90 11.49
N GLU A 233 8.64 -25.10 11.28
CA GLU A 233 8.88 -25.86 10.05
C GLU A 233 8.43 -25.11 8.78
N ALA A 234 7.26 -24.47 8.81
CA ALA A 234 6.73 -23.70 7.68
C ALA A 234 7.59 -22.48 7.37
N GLN A 235 7.99 -21.73 8.41
CA GLN A 235 8.90 -20.60 8.29
C GLN A 235 10.28 -21.02 7.78
N PHE A 236 10.82 -22.15 8.22
CA PHE A 236 12.11 -22.64 7.73
C PHE A 236 12.04 -23.08 6.26
N LYS A 237 10.96 -23.73 5.83
CA LYS A 237 10.75 -24.07 4.40
C LYS A 237 10.71 -22.81 3.54
N ALA A 238 10.00 -21.77 3.97
CA ALA A 238 9.95 -20.47 3.31
C ALA A 238 11.32 -19.76 3.33
N PHE A 239 11.99 -19.72 4.47
CA PHE A 239 13.34 -19.18 4.64
C PHE A 239 14.33 -19.83 3.67
N ARG A 240 14.38 -21.17 3.65
CA ARG A 240 15.26 -21.92 2.76
C ARG A 240 14.97 -21.61 1.30
N ALA A 241 13.70 -21.54 0.90
CA ALA A 241 13.34 -21.14 -0.46
C ALA A 241 13.87 -19.74 -0.79
N ALA A 242 13.66 -18.78 0.10
CA ALA A 242 14.07 -17.38 -0.07
C ALA A 242 15.58 -17.15 -0.19
N ILE A 243 16.43 -18.07 0.28
CA ILE A 243 17.88 -17.92 0.18
C ILE A 243 18.49 -18.79 -0.94
N SER A 244 17.68 -19.64 -1.59
CA SER A 244 18.17 -20.66 -2.53
C SER A 244 17.48 -20.67 -3.87
N GLN A 245 16.36 -19.97 -4.01
CA GLN A 245 15.62 -19.88 -5.26
C GLN A 245 15.74 -18.47 -5.80
N GLU A 246 16.01 -18.36 -7.10
CA GLU A 246 16.13 -17.08 -7.80
C GLU A 246 14.85 -16.24 -7.69
N PHE A 247 13.70 -16.89 -7.58
CA PHE A 247 12.40 -16.24 -7.42
C PHE A 247 11.59 -16.98 -6.35
N ALA A 248 11.32 -16.32 -5.23
CA ALA A 248 10.61 -16.89 -4.09
C ALA A 248 9.32 -16.12 -3.78
N VAL A 249 8.20 -16.84 -3.64
CA VAL A 249 6.90 -16.29 -3.25
C VAL A 249 6.52 -16.82 -1.88
N ILE A 250 6.37 -15.93 -0.91
CA ILE A 250 6.10 -16.28 0.49
C ILE A 250 4.82 -15.62 0.96
N GLN A 251 3.82 -16.44 1.28
CA GLN A 251 2.57 -15.98 1.85
C GLN A 251 2.63 -16.01 3.37
N GLY A 252 2.37 -14.86 4.00
CA GLY A 252 2.28 -14.77 5.45
C GLY A 252 0.92 -14.26 5.90
N PRO A 253 -0.01 -15.14 6.31
CA PRO A 253 -1.26 -14.76 6.96
C PRO A 253 -1.01 -13.88 8.20
N PRO A 254 -2.04 -13.16 8.69
CA PRO A 254 -1.87 -12.27 9.84
C PRO A 254 -1.29 -12.97 11.07
N GLY A 255 -0.28 -12.35 11.69
CA GLY A 255 0.35 -12.86 12.91
C GLY A 255 1.35 -14.01 12.70
N THR A 256 1.58 -14.48 11.46
CA THR A 256 2.48 -15.63 11.19
C THR A 256 3.98 -15.29 11.13
N GLY A 257 4.33 -14.02 11.37
CA GLY A 257 5.72 -13.56 11.39
C GLY A 257 6.32 -13.30 10.01
N LYS A 258 5.54 -12.89 9.00
CA LYS A 258 6.01 -12.52 7.66
C LYS A 258 7.20 -11.53 7.69
N THR A 259 7.04 -10.41 8.39
CA THR A 259 8.11 -9.40 8.55
C THR A 259 9.29 -9.97 9.33
N PHE A 260 9.04 -10.74 10.40
CA PHE A 260 10.09 -11.42 11.17
C PHE A 260 10.93 -12.37 10.29
N LEU A 261 10.28 -13.19 9.47
CA LEU A 261 10.94 -14.07 8.51
C LEU A 261 11.72 -13.27 7.48
N GLY A 262 11.14 -12.21 6.92
CA GLY A 262 11.82 -11.29 6.00
C GLY A 262 13.10 -10.70 6.59
N LEU A 263 13.09 -10.31 7.87
CA LEU A 263 14.29 -9.85 8.59
C LEU A 263 15.35 -10.95 8.73
N LYS A 264 14.96 -12.21 8.98
CA LYS A 264 15.91 -13.34 9.03
C LYS A 264 16.52 -13.62 7.66
N ILE A 265 15.74 -13.54 6.59
CA ILE A 265 16.20 -13.69 5.21
C ILE A 265 17.22 -12.59 4.89
N ALA A 266 16.85 -11.33 5.08
CA ALA A 266 17.73 -10.18 4.86
C ALA A 266 19.01 -10.28 5.71
N LYS A 267 18.89 -10.62 7.00
CA LYS A 267 20.05 -10.87 7.88
C LYS A 267 21.00 -11.90 7.29
N THR A 268 20.47 -13.04 6.83
CA THR A 268 21.28 -14.12 6.28
C THR A 268 21.96 -13.69 4.98
N LEU A 269 21.29 -12.95 4.12
CA LEU A 269 21.88 -12.40 2.90
C LEU A 269 23.01 -11.40 3.23
N ILE A 270 22.81 -10.52 4.22
CA ILE A 270 23.82 -9.57 4.70
C ILE A 270 25.05 -10.31 5.27
N GLU A 271 24.85 -11.33 6.09
CA GLU A 271 25.94 -12.16 6.65
C GLU A 271 26.72 -12.93 5.56
N ASN A 272 26.13 -13.07 4.37
CA ASN A 272 26.73 -13.70 3.19
C ASN A 272 26.99 -12.68 2.06
N GLN A 273 27.24 -11.41 2.40
CA GLN A 273 27.51 -10.35 1.44
C GLN A 273 28.63 -10.67 0.45
N GLN A 274 29.61 -11.50 0.80
CA GLN A 274 30.74 -11.88 -0.06
C GLN A 274 30.32 -12.57 -1.37
N PHE A 275 29.12 -13.14 -1.43
CA PHE A 275 28.62 -13.79 -2.64
C PHE A 275 28.05 -12.80 -3.65
N TRP A 276 27.47 -11.69 -3.21
CA TRP A 276 26.65 -10.82 -4.07
C TRP A 276 27.03 -9.34 -4.02
N TYR A 277 27.64 -8.87 -2.95
CA TYR A 277 27.93 -7.44 -2.78
C TYR A 277 29.22 -7.06 -3.51
N ARG A 278 29.08 -6.27 -4.58
CA ARG A 278 30.19 -5.69 -5.37
C ARG A 278 30.01 -4.19 -5.52
N SER A 279 29.79 -3.50 -4.40
CA SER A 279 29.28 -2.12 -4.36
C SER A 279 27.87 -2.00 -4.96
N THR A 280 27.12 -3.09 -4.89
CA THR A 280 25.76 -3.24 -5.42
C THR A 280 24.85 -3.67 -4.25
N PRO A 281 24.15 -2.73 -3.59
CA PRO A 281 23.33 -3.04 -2.42
C PRO A 281 22.13 -3.93 -2.78
N MET A 282 21.61 -4.63 -1.77
CA MET A 282 20.29 -5.25 -1.82
C MET A 282 19.21 -4.17 -1.73
N LEU A 283 18.17 -4.28 -2.55
CA LEU A 283 17.01 -3.40 -2.48
C LEU A 283 15.89 -3.99 -1.63
N VAL A 284 15.30 -3.16 -0.79
CA VAL A 284 14.03 -3.46 -0.11
C VAL A 284 12.99 -2.47 -0.59
N ILE A 285 11.96 -2.95 -1.25
CA ILE A 285 10.89 -2.10 -1.79
C ILE A 285 9.54 -2.46 -1.17
N SER A 286 8.71 -1.44 -0.98
CA SER A 286 7.31 -1.60 -0.51
C SER A 286 6.45 -0.49 -1.12
N HIS A 287 5.13 -0.69 -1.20
CA HIS A 287 4.23 0.39 -1.62
C HIS A 287 3.98 1.41 -0.49
N LYS A 288 4.04 0.96 0.78
CA LYS A 288 3.71 1.79 1.95
C LYS A 288 4.96 2.20 2.71
N ASN A 289 5.08 3.50 3.00
CA ASN A 289 6.20 4.02 3.80
C ASN A 289 6.30 3.37 5.19
N HIS A 290 5.17 3.15 5.88
CA HIS A 290 5.20 2.56 7.22
C HIS A 290 5.74 1.13 7.23
N ALA A 291 5.35 0.31 6.26
CA ALA A 291 5.76 -1.08 6.14
C ALA A 291 7.27 -1.18 5.80
N LEU A 292 7.73 -0.33 4.87
CA LEU A 292 9.14 -0.13 4.58
C LEU A 292 9.94 0.31 5.81
N ASP A 293 9.48 1.34 6.52
CA ASP A 293 10.16 1.89 7.69
C ASP A 293 10.28 0.82 8.79
N GLN A 294 9.20 0.06 9.05
CA GLN A 294 9.22 -1.03 10.03
C GLN A 294 10.22 -2.13 9.65
N PHE A 295 10.28 -2.51 8.37
CA PHE A 295 11.23 -3.52 7.90
C PHE A 295 12.67 -3.03 8.07
N LEU A 296 12.99 -1.80 7.67
CA LEU A 296 14.34 -1.25 7.78
C LEU A 296 14.75 -1.02 9.23
N GLU A 297 13.83 -0.60 10.11
CA GLU A 297 14.09 -0.52 11.55
C GLU A 297 14.57 -1.86 12.12
N GLY A 298 13.95 -2.96 11.68
CA GLY A 298 14.35 -4.31 12.08
C GLY A 298 15.74 -4.72 11.61
N LEU A 299 16.31 -4.03 10.60
CA LEU A 299 17.67 -4.26 10.10
C LEU A 299 18.74 -3.40 10.78
N ILE A 300 18.36 -2.34 11.50
CA ILE A 300 19.32 -1.47 12.23
C ILE A 300 20.20 -2.26 13.21
N PRO A 301 19.70 -3.25 13.97
CA PRO A 301 20.55 -4.07 14.84
C PRO A 301 21.49 -5.02 14.09
N ILE A 302 21.25 -5.24 12.79
CA ILE A 302 22.01 -6.18 11.95
C ILE A 302 23.13 -5.46 11.21
N THR A 303 22.85 -4.28 10.66
CA THR A 303 23.83 -3.49 9.91
C THR A 303 23.56 -1.99 10.02
N LYS A 304 24.64 -1.20 10.09
CA LYS A 304 24.59 0.26 9.98
C LYS A 304 24.80 0.76 8.55
N ARG A 305 25.16 -0.14 7.62
CA ARG A 305 25.27 0.16 6.18
C ARG A 305 23.90 0.06 5.52
N LEU A 306 22.97 0.88 5.99
CA LEU A 306 21.57 0.91 5.60
C LEU A 306 21.22 2.32 5.13
N LEU A 307 20.39 2.43 4.10
CA LEU A 307 19.96 3.70 3.55
C LEU A 307 18.46 3.69 3.28
N ARG A 308 17.75 4.68 3.83
CA ARG A 308 16.34 4.94 3.55
C ARG A 308 16.23 6.09 2.57
N VAL A 309 15.60 5.86 1.43
CA VAL A 309 15.44 6.85 0.37
C VAL A 309 13.97 7.20 0.19
N GLY A 310 13.65 8.50 0.24
CA GLY A 310 12.29 9.05 0.12
C GLY A 310 11.88 9.89 1.32
N GLY A 311 11.14 10.98 1.07
CA GLY A 311 10.89 12.04 2.06
C GLY A 311 9.78 11.79 3.08
N GLN A 312 9.10 10.64 3.06
CA GLN A 312 7.94 10.36 3.91
C GLN A 312 8.24 9.39 5.07
N CYS A 313 9.51 9.27 5.47
CA CYS A 313 9.89 8.48 6.64
C CYS A 313 9.34 9.12 7.92
N ARG A 314 8.62 8.33 8.72
CA ARG A 314 8.05 8.79 10.01
C ARG A 314 8.80 8.23 11.22
N SER A 315 9.71 7.29 10.98
CA SER A 315 10.53 6.69 12.05
C SER A 315 11.59 7.66 12.55
N GLY A 316 11.63 7.86 13.87
CA GLY A 316 12.73 8.56 14.53
C GLY A 316 14.06 7.82 14.43
N LYS A 317 14.04 6.48 14.43
CA LYS A 317 15.25 5.64 14.37
C LYS A 317 15.92 5.62 13.01
N LEU A 318 15.14 5.85 11.94
CA LEU A 318 15.66 5.88 10.57
C LEU A 318 16.21 7.25 10.16
N LYS A 319 16.10 8.29 11.01
CA LYS A 319 16.55 9.65 10.67
C LYS A 319 18.02 9.70 10.26
N GLU A 320 18.87 8.95 10.95
CA GLU A 320 20.31 8.85 10.69
C GLU A 320 20.65 8.13 9.38
N PHE A 321 19.70 7.33 8.86
CA PHE A 321 19.86 6.54 7.65
C PHE A 321 19.12 7.14 6.45
N LEU A 322 18.47 8.29 6.63
CA LEU A 322 17.83 9.00 5.54
C LEU A 322 18.88 9.69 4.68
N ILE A 323 18.74 9.60 3.36
CA ILE A 323 19.27 10.70 2.53
C ILE A 323 18.37 11.90 2.78
N THR A 324 18.75 12.71 3.75
CA THR A 324 18.23 14.06 3.92
C THR A 324 18.88 14.98 2.88
N ASN A 325 18.19 16.07 2.55
CA ASN A 325 18.74 17.18 1.77
C ASN A 325 19.78 18.00 2.59
N GLU A 326 20.52 17.36 3.48
CA GLU A 326 21.57 17.99 4.29
C GLU A 326 22.89 17.84 3.55
N SER A 327 23.33 18.96 2.97
CA SER A 327 24.75 19.21 2.73
C SER A 327 25.15 20.29 3.71
N ASN A 328 26.10 19.94 4.59
CA ASN A 328 27.11 20.80 5.21
C ASN A 328 26.72 22.27 5.46
N SER A 329 26.65 22.61 6.75
CA SER A 329 26.83 23.97 7.27
C SER A 329 28.12 24.58 6.71
N GLY A 330 27.97 25.32 5.62
CA GLY A 330 28.99 26.13 4.98
C GLY A 330 28.34 27.36 4.38
N GLY A 331 28.25 28.43 5.18
CA GLY A 331 28.16 29.82 4.72
C GLY A 331 26.82 30.34 4.17
N ASP A 332 26.04 29.57 3.40
CA ASP A 332 24.83 30.07 2.75
C ASP A 332 23.72 29.01 2.78
N GLY A 333 22.65 29.26 3.53
CA GLY A 333 21.51 28.36 3.79
C GLY A 333 20.65 27.99 2.57
N LYS A 334 21.24 27.49 1.49
CA LYS A 334 20.53 26.91 0.33
C LYS A 334 20.48 25.40 0.45
N PHE A 335 19.28 24.89 0.69
CA PHE A 335 18.94 23.48 0.48
C PHE A 335 19.30 23.07 -0.96
N ARG A 336 20.32 22.21 -1.12
CA ARG A 336 20.65 21.59 -2.41
C ARG A 336 20.16 20.15 -2.41
N ASN A 337 19.30 19.81 -3.37
CA ASN A 337 18.97 18.41 -3.62
C ASN A 337 20.24 17.71 -4.13
N PRO A 338 20.62 16.54 -3.56
CA PRO A 338 21.77 15.82 -4.03
C PRO A 338 21.62 15.45 -5.51
N SER A 339 22.70 15.50 -6.27
CA SER A 339 22.69 15.10 -7.68
C SER A 339 22.39 13.60 -7.81
N PRO A 340 21.86 13.14 -8.96
CA PRO A 340 21.64 11.70 -9.16
C PRO A 340 22.89 10.84 -8.91
N LEU A 341 24.06 11.35 -9.28
CA LEU A 341 25.36 10.72 -9.05
C LEU A 341 25.71 10.63 -7.57
N GLU A 342 25.45 11.66 -6.78
CA GLU A 342 25.67 11.65 -5.32
C GLU A 342 24.76 10.63 -4.63
N TYR A 343 23.52 10.49 -5.09
CA TYR A 343 22.60 9.46 -4.61
C TYR A 343 23.15 8.06 -4.89
N VAL A 344 23.58 7.79 -6.13
CA VAL A 344 24.16 6.49 -6.50
C VAL A 344 25.40 6.19 -5.68
N ALA A 345 26.31 7.16 -5.51
CA ALA A 345 27.53 7.00 -4.71
C ALA A 345 27.20 6.59 -3.26
N LYS A 346 26.29 7.30 -2.59
CA LYS A 346 25.83 6.95 -1.23
C LYS A 346 25.15 5.59 -1.16
N MET A 347 24.33 5.25 -2.17
CA MET A 347 23.68 3.94 -2.24
C MET A 347 24.71 2.80 -2.37
N ARG A 348 25.77 2.99 -3.15
CA ARG A 348 26.84 1.99 -3.35
C ARG A 348 27.59 1.69 -2.06
N GLU A 349 27.76 2.65 -1.15
CA GLU A 349 28.40 2.44 0.16
C GLU A 349 27.58 1.57 1.12
N SER A 350 26.27 1.49 0.88
CA SER A 350 25.32 0.75 1.71
C SER A 350 25.25 -0.73 1.32
N LEU A 351 24.80 -1.58 2.24
CA LEU A 351 24.42 -2.97 1.97
C LEU A 351 22.94 -3.12 1.65
N VAL A 352 22.12 -2.25 2.25
CA VAL A 352 20.67 -2.25 2.08
C VAL A 352 20.20 -0.86 1.72
N VAL A 353 19.44 -0.75 0.63
CA VAL A 353 18.75 0.48 0.26
C VAL A 353 17.25 0.21 0.24
N GLY A 354 16.52 0.97 1.06
CA GLY A 354 15.07 0.87 1.17
C GLY A 354 14.35 2.05 0.55
N MET A 355 13.37 1.80 -0.33
CA MET A 355 12.58 2.85 -0.98
C MET A 355 11.18 2.37 -1.38
N THR A 356 10.26 3.31 -1.64
CA THR A 356 8.94 2.92 -2.15
C THR A 356 9.01 2.54 -3.63
N THR A 357 8.08 1.72 -4.10
CA THR A 357 8.02 1.32 -5.52
C THR A 357 7.88 2.51 -6.48
N SER A 358 7.11 3.52 -6.08
CA SER A 358 6.98 4.79 -6.82
C SER A 358 8.31 5.56 -6.90
N PHE A 359 9.09 5.57 -5.81
CA PHE A 359 10.39 6.22 -5.79
C PHE A 359 11.40 5.45 -6.65
N ALA A 360 11.35 4.11 -6.61
CA ALA A 360 12.17 3.25 -7.45
C ALA A 360 11.94 3.53 -8.94
N ALA A 361 10.68 3.60 -9.37
CA ALA A 361 10.33 3.93 -10.76
C ALA A 361 10.82 5.33 -11.17
N ARG A 362 10.73 6.33 -10.27
CA ARG A 362 11.25 7.69 -10.52
C ARG A 362 12.76 7.72 -10.74
N TRP A 363 13.48 6.82 -10.07
CA TRP A 363 14.95 6.74 -10.08
C TRP A 363 15.48 5.56 -10.88
N LYS A 364 14.70 5.07 -11.85
CA LYS A 364 15.02 3.88 -12.66
C LYS A 364 16.43 3.89 -13.23
N GLU A 365 16.86 5.00 -13.83
CA GLU A 365 18.21 5.15 -14.42
C GLU A 365 19.31 4.95 -13.35
N CYS A 366 19.13 5.53 -12.17
CA CYS A 366 20.07 5.34 -11.06
C CYS A 366 20.07 3.90 -10.53
N LEU A 367 18.92 3.23 -10.53
CA LEU A 367 18.82 1.82 -10.13
C LEU A 367 19.52 0.89 -11.12
N GLU A 368 19.43 1.17 -12.42
CA GLU A 368 20.18 0.43 -13.44
C GLU A 368 21.69 0.54 -13.19
N GLU A 369 22.19 1.74 -12.86
CA GLU A 369 23.60 1.96 -12.53
C GLU A 369 24.00 1.34 -11.17
N LEU A 370 23.05 1.17 -10.25
CA LEU A 370 23.27 0.53 -8.96
C LEU A 370 23.44 -0.99 -9.07
N ARG A 371 22.91 -1.60 -10.14
CA ARG A 371 23.03 -3.03 -10.48
C ARG A 371 22.70 -3.98 -9.33
N SER A 372 21.71 -3.63 -8.52
CA SER A 372 21.30 -4.41 -7.35
C SER A 372 20.87 -5.84 -7.74
N PRO A 373 21.58 -6.89 -7.28
CA PRO A 373 21.27 -8.27 -7.67
C PRO A 373 20.08 -8.85 -6.91
N ILE A 374 19.80 -8.35 -5.70
CA ILE A 374 18.77 -8.87 -4.81
C ILE A 374 17.71 -7.80 -4.58
N VAL A 375 16.44 -8.17 -4.75
CA VAL A 375 15.29 -7.32 -4.44
C VAL A 375 14.31 -8.08 -3.54
N ILE A 376 14.04 -7.52 -2.36
CA ILE A 376 12.97 -7.97 -1.46
C ILE A 376 11.79 -7.03 -1.64
N VAL A 377 10.63 -7.58 -2.01
CA VAL A 377 9.38 -6.85 -2.15
C VAL A 377 8.51 -7.16 -0.95
N GLU A 378 8.32 -6.17 -0.09
CA GLU A 378 7.50 -6.25 1.11
C GLU A 378 6.08 -5.75 0.82
N GLU A 379 5.08 -6.44 1.38
CA GLU A 379 3.66 -6.33 1.02
C GLU A 379 3.40 -6.45 -0.50
N ALA A 380 4.10 -7.37 -1.16
CA ALA A 380 4.04 -7.58 -2.61
C ALA A 380 2.63 -7.85 -3.16
N ALA A 381 1.74 -8.40 -2.33
CA ALA A 381 0.35 -8.65 -2.69
C ALA A 381 -0.50 -7.37 -2.81
N GLU A 382 -0.06 -6.25 -2.25
CA GLU A 382 -0.75 -4.95 -2.31
C GLU A 382 -0.21 -4.04 -3.41
N VAL A 383 0.79 -4.49 -4.17
CA VAL A 383 1.44 -3.67 -5.19
C VAL A 383 0.95 -4.08 -6.57
N LEU A 384 0.54 -3.09 -7.37
CA LEU A 384 0.26 -3.29 -8.80
C LEU A 384 1.49 -3.90 -9.48
N GLU A 385 1.27 -4.88 -10.33
CA GLU A 385 2.34 -5.61 -11.00
C GLU A 385 3.31 -4.69 -11.75
N ALA A 386 2.77 -3.72 -12.51
CA ALA A 386 3.54 -2.70 -13.22
C ALA A 386 4.53 -1.92 -12.31
N HIS A 387 4.15 -1.65 -11.06
CA HIS A 387 4.99 -0.92 -10.11
C HIS A 387 6.15 -1.78 -9.59
N VAL A 388 5.95 -3.10 -9.44
CA VAL A 388 7.03 -4.02 -9.08
C VAL A 388 8.01 -4.12 -10.24
N VAL A 389 7.52 -4.36 -11.46
CA VAL A 389 8.37 -4.49 -12.66
C VAL A 389 9.17 -3.22 -12.93
N ALA A 390 8.56 -2.04 -12.80
CA ALA A 390 9.27 -0.78 -12.96
C ALA A 390 10.37 -0.55 -11.91
N ALA A 391 10.31 -1.21 -10.75
CA ALA A 391 11.33 -1.13 -9.71
C ALA A 391 12.46 -2.15 -9.89
N LEU A 392 12.24 -3.23 -10.64
CA LEU A 392 13.26 -4.24 -10.95
C LEU A 392 14.16 -3.78 -12.09
N THR A 393 15.44 -4.18 -12.07
CA THR A 393 16.43 -3.90 -13.11
C THR A 393 16.86 -5.17 -13.83
N GLN A 394 17.46 -5.02 -15.02
CA GLN A 394 17.98 -6.17 -15.78
C GLN A 394 19.07 -6.95 -15.02
N HIS A 395 19.68 -6.33 -14.01
CA HIS A 395 20.71 -6.92 -13.16
C HIS A 395 20.15 -7.72 -11.98
N CYS A 396 18.82 -7.73 -11.79
CA CYS A 396 18.22 -8.52 -10.74
C CYS A 396 18.43 -10.03 -11.01
N ARG A 397 18.96 -10.72 -10.02
CA ARG A 397 19.26 -12.17 -10.02
C ARG A 397 18.60 -12.90 -8.85
N HIS A 398 17.84 -12.19 -8.02
CA HIS A 398 17.13 -12.79 -6.91
C HIS A 398 15.97 -11.90 -6.45
N VAL A 399 14.74 -12.38 -6.59
CA VAL A 399 13.52 -11.70 -6.14
C VAL A 399 12.84 -12.50 -5.04
N ILE A 400 12.51 -11.83 -3.94
CA ILE A 400 11.77 -12.41 -2.82
C ILE A 400 10.49 -11.58 -2.63
N LEU A 401 9.35 -12.15 -2.98
CA LEU A 401 8.03 -11.54 -2.78
C LEU A 401 7.45 -11.98 -1.44
N LEU A 402 7.31 -11.05 -0.51
CA LEU A 402 6.65 -11.24 0.77
C LEU A 402 5.27 -10.59 0.73
N GLY A 403 4.19 -11.36 0.90
CA GLY A 403 2.85 -10.78 0.81
C GLY A 403 1.76 -11.70 1.35
N ASP A 404 0.52 -11.29 1.15
CA ASP A 404 -0.66 -12.11 1.42
C ASP A 404 -1.84 -11.69 0.52
N HIS A 405 -2.05 -12.43 -0.56
CA HIS A 405 -3.12 -12.17 -1.55
C HIS A 405 -4.55 -12.30 -1.00
N GLN A 406 -4.71 -12.87 0.19
CA GLN A 406 -6.00 -12.98 0.89
C GLN A 406 -6.27 -11.77 1.82
N GLN A 407 -5.28 -10.89 2.02
CA GLN A 407 -5.42 -9.54 2.63
C GLN A 407 -5.66 -8.49 1.53
N LEU A 408 -5.35 -7.20 1.74
CA LEU A 408 -5.64 -6.17 0.73
C LEU A 408 -4.96 -6.47 -0.60
N GLN A 409 -5.71 -6.18 -1.66
CA GLN A 409 -5.22 -6.13 -3.04
C GLN A 409 -4.76 -4.71 -3.39
N PRO A 410 -3.98 -4.55 -4.47
CA PRO A 410 -3.66 -3.25 -5.02
C PRO A 410 -4.93 -2.42 -5.29
N ILE A 411 -4.90 -1.16 -4.88
CA ILE A 411 -6.01 -0.23 -5.10
C ILE A 411 -5.86 0.36 -6.51
N THR A 412 -6.86 0.17 -7.35
CA THR A 412 -6.99 0.87 -8.63
C THR A 412 -7.81 2.14 -8.43
N SER A 413 -7.46 3.18 -9.18
CA SER A 413 -8.18 4.45 -9.13
C SER A 413 -9.56 4.31 -9.75
N ASP A 414 -9.65 3.61 -10.88
CA ASP A 414 -10.89 3.30 -11.57
C ASP A 414 -11.37 1.87 -11.23
N HIS A 415 -12.63 1.75 -10.82
CA HIS A 415 -13.21 0.47 -10.45
C HIS A 415 -13.43 -0.45 -11.66
N VAL A 416 -13.77 0.11 -12.83
CA VAL A 416 -14.01 -0.67 -14.05
C VAL A 416 -12.70 -1.25 -14.56
N VAL A 417 -11.62 -0.47 -14.60
CA VAL A 417 -10.28 -0.93 -14.97
C VAL A 417 -9.80 -2.02 -14.02
N GLY A 418 -9.95 -1.81 -12.70
CA GLY A 418 -9.62 -2.81 -11.69
C GLY A 418 -10.38 -4.12 -11.86
N ALA A 419 -11.72 -4.06 -11.89
CA ALA A 419 -12.56 -5.26 -11.87
C ALA A 419 -12.69 -5.94 -13.24
N LYS A 420 -12.99 -5.20 -14.30
CA LYS A 420 -13.29 -5.77 -15.64
C LYS A 420 -12.03 -6.18 -16.39
N TYR A 421 -10.91 -5.47 -16.17
CA TYR A 421 -9.65 -5.70 -16.88
C TYR A 421 -8.56 -6.31 -16.00
N HIS A 422 -8.84 -6.59 -14.72
CA HIS A 422 -7.95 -7.25 -13.77
C HIS A 422 -6.62 -6.50 -13.55
N LEU A 423 -6.63 -5.16 -13.59
CA LEU A 423 -5.45 -4.37 -13.22
C LEU A 423 -5.10 -4.53 -11.73
N GLY A 424 -6.12 -4.71 -10.88
CA GLY A 424 -5.96 -4.91 -9.44
C GLY A 424 -5.36 -6.26 -9.04
N LEU A 425 -4.91 -7.09 -9.97
CA LEU A 425 -4.24 -8.35 -9.65
C LEU A 425 -2.73 -8.12 -9.51
N SER A 426 -2.18 -8.44 -8.34
CA SER A 426 -0.76 -8.23 -8.04
C SER A 426 0.13 -9.26 -8.75
N LEU A 427 1.41 -8.93 -8.95
CA LEU A 427 2.40 -9.91 -9.44
C LEU A 427 2.43 -11.14 -8.54
N PHE A 428 2.34 -10.94 -7.22
CA PHE A 428 2.31 -12.01 -6.23
C PHE A 428 1.17 -13.00 -6.50
N GLU A 429 -0.05 -12.50 -6.69
CA GLU A 429 -1.22 -13.33 -6.97
C GLU A 429 -1.14 -13.99 -8.35
N ARG A 430 -0.59 -13.29 -9.37
CA ARG A 430 -0.37 -13.88 -10.69
C ARG A 430 0.60 -15.05 -10.66
N MET A 431 1.66 -14.97 -9.87
CA MET A 431 2.62 -16.08 -9.71
C MET A 431 1.93 -17.30 -9.08
N ILE A 432 1.07 -17.11 -8.09
CA ILE A 432 0.27 -18.19 -7.49
C ILE A 432 -0.68 -18.82 -8.53
N ASN A 433 -1.37 -18.01 -9.32
CA ASN A 433 -2.27 -18.49 -10.37
C ASN A 433 -1.54 -19.29 -11.47
N ASN A 434 -0.26 -18.99 -11.68
CA ASN A 434 0.65 -19.70 -12.58
C ASN A 434 1.37 -20.89 -11.93
N GLU A 435 0.92 -21.32 -10.74
CA GLU A 435 1.44 -22.51 -10.07
C GLU A 435 2.91 -22.39 -9.63
N VAL A 436 3.44 -21.16 -9.59
CA VAL A 436 4.71 -20.87 -8.90
C VAL A 436 4.52 -21.23 -7.44
N ARG A 437 5.45 -22.01 -6.89
CA ARG A 437 5.32 -22.54 -5.54
C ARG A 437 5.29 -21.43 -4.51
N CYS A 438 4.12 -21.24 -3.90
CA CYS A 438 3.93 -20.34 -2.77
C CYS A 438 4.29 -21.05 -1.45
N TYR A 439 5.13 -20.41 -0.64
CA TYR A 439 5.51 -20.89 0.67
C TYR A 439 4.67 -20.19 1.75
N THR A 440 3.61 -20.85 2.19
CA THR A 440 2.66 -20.28 3.16
C THR A 440 3.07 -20.57 4.61
N LEU A 441 3.13 -19.53 5.42
CA LEU A 441 3.34 -19.61 6.86
C LEU A 441 2.03 -20.05 7.55
N LYS A 442 2.15 -20.92 8.56
CA LYS A 442 0.97 -21.61 9.15
C LYS A 442 0.66 -21.24 10.59
N VAL A 443 1.68 -20.94 11.40
CA VAL A 443 1.51 -20.71 12.84
C VAL A 443 1.45 -19.22 13.13
N GLN A 444 0.42 -18.75 13.83
CA GLN A 444 0.22 -17.35 14.21
C GLN A 444 0.57 -17.11 15.69
N HIS A 445 1.21 -15.97 15.97
CA HIS A 445 1.71 -15.58 17.29
C HIS A 445 1.08 -14.27 17.84
N ARG A 446 -0.01 -13.79 17.23
CA ARG A 446 -0.60 -12.48 17.53
C ARG A 446 -1.87 -12.59 18.36
N MET A 447 -2.85 -13.30 17.81
CA MET A 447 -4.25 -13.28 18.19
C MET A 447 -4.52 -14.38 19.23
N ARG A 448 -5.36 -14.10 20.23
CA ARG A 448 -5.95 -15.17 21.05
C ARG A 448 -6.77 -16.13 20.17
N PRO A 449 -6.90 -17.43 20.53
CA PRO A 449 -7.64 -18.42 19.73
C PRO A 449 -9.06 -18.00 19.36
N GLU A 450 -9.79 -17.31 20.25
CA GLU A 450 -11.16 -16.87 19.99
C GLU A 450 -11.23 -15.84 18.85
N ILE A 451 -10.17 -15.05 18.65
CA ILE A 451 -10.05 -14.09 17.54
C ILE A 451 -9.55 -14.81 16.28
N SER A 452 -8.49 -15.62 16.39
CA SER A 452 -7.94 -16.33 15.22
C SER A 452 -8.92 -17.33 14.62
N ASN A 453 -9.81 -17.93 15.43
CA ASN A 453 -10.87 -18.82 14.96
C ASN A 453 -11.85 -18.13 14.00
N LEU A 454 -12.05 -16.82 14.11
CA LEU A 454 -12.85 -16.05 13.16
C LEU A 454 -12.23 -16.07 11.75
N LEU A 455 -10.90 -16.12 11.66
CA LEU A 455 -10.16 -16.24 10.40
C LEU A 455 -10.04 -17.70 9.95
N LYS A 456 -9.85 -18.65 10.88
CA LYS A 456 -9.73 -20.09 10.55
C LYS A 456 -10.99 -20.66 9.94
N ALA A 457 -12.14 -20.32 10.49
CA ALA A 457 -13.43 -20.83 10.01
C ALA A 457 -13.81 -20.28 8.61
N THR A 458 -12.98 -19.40 8.03
CA THR A 458 -13.43 -18.51 6.97
C THR A 458 -12.42 -18.30 5.85
N ILE A 459 -11.23 -17.79 6.16
CA ILE A 459 -10.22 -17.33 5.18
C ILE A 459 -8.98 -18.22 5.22
N TYR A 460 -8.55 -18.67 6.40
CA TYR A 460 -7.35 -19.50 6.56
C TYR A 460 -7.62 -20.79 7.36
N PRO A 461 -8.29 -21.80 6.78
CA PRO A 461 -8.59 -23.07 7.48
C PRO A 461 -7.36 -23.81 8.03
N PHE A 462 -6.18 -23.55 7.46
CA PHE A 462 -4.92 -24.17 7.84
C PHE A 462 -4.13 -23.39 8.90
N LEU A 463 -4.64 -22.25 9.37
CA LEU A 463 -3.94 -21.40 10.35
C LEU A 463 -3.96 -22.06 11.73
N GLU A 464 -2.80 -22.14 12.37
CA GLU A 464 -2.58 -22.75 13.68
C GLU A 464 -2.18 -21.68 14.70
N ASP A 465 -2.56 -21.86 15.97
CA ASP A 465 -2.18 -20.94 17.05
C ASP A 465 -0.92 -21.44 17.74
N ASP A 466 0.03 -20.53 17.98
CA ASP A 466 1.20 -20.81 18.80
C ASP A 466 0.84 -20.88 20.30
N GLU A 467 1.59 -21.65 21.08
CA GLU A 467 1.37 -21.76 22.53
C GLU A 467 1.45 -20.41 23.24
N SER A 468 2.26 -19.47 22.74
CA SER A 468 2.40 -18.12 23.31
C SER A 468 1.11 -17.31 23.35
N VAL A 469 0.12 -17.63 22.50
CA VAL A 469 -1.16 -16.90 22.47
C VAL A 469 -2.23 -17.51 23.37
N LEU A 470 -2.03 -18.76 23.84
CA LEU A 470 -2.98 -19.48 24.68
C LEU A 470 -3.03 -18.91 26.10
N ALA A 471 -1.89 -18.42 26.61
CA ALA A 471 -1.74 -17.91 27.97
C ALA A 471 -2.02 -16.40 28.13
N LYS A 472 -2.59 -15.74 27.12
CA LYS A 472 -2.88 -14.29 27.20
C LYS A 472 -3.95 -13.99 28.24
N PRO A 473 -3.76 -12.97 29.11
CA PRO A 473 -4.71 -12.63 30.15
C PRO A 473 -6.06 -12.17 29.55
N PRO A 474 -7.18 -12.39 30.24
CA PRO A 474 -8.48 -11.89 29.83
C PRO A 474 -8.52 -10.37 29.85
N VAL A 475 -9.39 -9.78 29.03
CA VAL A 475 -9.56 -8.34 28.94
C VAL A 475 -10.24 -7.81 30.22
N LEU A 476 -9.59 -6.86 30.90
CA LEU A 476 -10.12 -6.25 32.13
C LEU A 476 -11.47 -5.56 31.90
N GLY A 477 -12.37 -5.69 32.88
CA GLY A 477 -13.69 -5.05 32.87
C GLY A 477 -14.74 -5.74 31.99
N VAL A 478 -14.41 -6.83 31.27
CA VAL A 478 -15.38 -7.51 30.41
C VAL A 478 -15.40 -9.02 30.65
N ALA A 479 -16.59 -9.61 30.52
CA ALA A 479 -16.76 -11.04 30.75
C ALA A 479 -16.22 -11.91 29.60
N LYS A 480 -16.10 -11.34 28.38
CA LYS A 480 -15.63 -12.04 27.19
C LYS A 480 -14.64 -11.17 26.42
N ASN A 481 -13.67 -11.82 25.80
CA ASN A 481 -12.61 -11.16 25.01
C ASN A 481 -13.05 -10.86 23.57
N VAL A 482 -14.13 -11.48 23.11
CA VAL A 482 -14.75 -11.24 21.81
C VAL A 482 -16.26 -11.15 21.99
N PHE A 483 -16.89 -10.08 21.52
CA PHE A 483 -18.35 -9.98 21.43
C PHE A 483 -18.80 -9.09 20.26
N PHE A 484 -20.06 -9.28 19.86
CA PHE A 484 -20.73 -8.45 18.87
C PHE A 484 -21.91 -7.74 19.52
N VAL A 485 -21.96 -6.42 19.38
CA VAL A 485 -23.05 -5.57 19.84
C VAL A 485 -23.99 -5.33 18.67
N ASP A 486 -25.20 -5.87 18.78
CA ASP A 486 -26.23 -5.76 17.76
C ASP A 486 -27.12 -4.55 18.03
N HIS A 487 -27.40 -3.78 16.98
CA HIS A 487 -28.33 -2.65 17.03
C HIS A 487 -29.08 -2.48 15.70
N ARG A 488 -30.19 -1.72 15.77
CA ARG A 488 -31.03 -1.38 14.59
C ARG A 488 -31.07 0.11 14.26
N HIS A 489 -30.24 0.92 14.91
CA HIS A 489 -30.17 2.36 14.64
C HIS A 489 -29.75 2.65 13.19
N PRO A 490 -30.45 3.54 12.48
CA PRO A 490 -30.20 3.83 11.07
C PRO A 490 -28.86 4.55 10.87
N GLU A 491 -28.26 4.35 9.68
CA GLU A 491 -27.07 5.10 9.27
C GLU A 491 -27.47 6.51 8.80
N HIS A 492 -26.62 7.50 9.06
CA HIS A 492 -26.77 8.84 8.47
C HIS A 492 -25.89 8.94 7.23
N THR A 493 -26.51 9.33 6.11
CA THR A 493 -25.82 9.50 4.83
C THR A 493 -25.90 10.97 4.41
N SER A 494 -24.75 11.64 4.34
CA SER A 494 -24.66 12.98 3.73
C SER A 494 -24.18 12.92 2.28
N ASN A 495 -23.32 11.95 1.93
CA ASN A 495 -22.77 11.69 0.59
C ASN A 495 -22.38 10.20 0.45
N ALA A 496 -22.18 9.71 -0.79
CA ALA A 496 -21.86 8.29 -1.08
C ALA A 496 -20.61 7.72 -0.36
N THR A 497 -19.67 8.59 0.04
CA THR A 497 -18.40 8.25 0.71
C THR A 497 -18.38 8.63 2.20
N CYS A 498 -19.35 9.43 2.66
CA CYS A 498 -19.46 9.91 4.04
C CYS A 498 -20.68 9.27 4.70
N ARG A 499 -20.51 8.02 5.13
CA ARG A 499 -21.48 7.28 5.95
C ARG A 499 -21.02 7.28 7.39
N ARG A 500 -21.97 7.45 8.31
CA ARG A 500 -21.72 7.46 9.74
C ARG A 500 -22.91 6.90 10.52
N ASN A 501 -22.63 6.36 11.70
CA ASN A 501 -23.62 5.86 12.63
C ASN A 501 -23.32 6.44 14.02
N SER A 502 -24.15 7.38 14.42
CA SER A 502 -24.01 8.12 15.66
C SER A 502 -24.14 7.24 16.91
N HIS A 503 -24.99 6.22 16.85
CA HIS A 503 -25.16 5.27 17.95
C HIS A 503 -23.89 4.42 18.14
N GLU A 504 -23.32 3.90 17.04
CA GLU A 504 -22.05 3.16 17.11
C GLU A 504 -20.92 4.05 17.65
N ALA A 505 -20.85 5.30 17.19
CA ALA A 505 -19.81 6.22 17.60
C ALA A 505 -19.90 6.57 19.10
N GLU A 506 -21.11 6.76 19.62
CA GLU A 506 -21.35 6.98 21.04
C GLU A 506 -20.90 5.81 21.89
N PHE A 507 -21.37 4.62 21.54
CA PHE A 507 -21.07 3.40 22.27
C PHE A 507 -19.56 3.13 22.29
N LEU A 508 -18.88 3.23 21.15
CA LEU A 508 -17.45 2.92 21.06
C LEU A 508 -16.58 3.90 21.84
N VAL A 509 -16.89 5.20 21.85
CA VAL A 509 -16.15 6.18 22.65
C VAL A 509 -16.39 5.94 24.14
N ALA A 510 -17.63 5.69 24.55
CA ALA A 510 -17.97 5.34 25.94
C ALA A 510 -17.32 4.02 26.38
N PHE A 511 -17.23 3.04 25.48
CA PHE A 511 -16.61 1.75 25.78
C PHE A 511 -15.08 1.85 25.83
N ALA A 512 -14.46 2.63 24.95
CA ALA A 512 -13.03 2.95 25.06
C ALA A 512 -12.71 3.62 26.41
N ARG A 513 -13.54 4.58 26.82
CA ARG A 513 -13.45 5.21 28.15
C ARG A 513 -13.52 4.19 29.28
N TYR A 514 -14.52 3.31 29.24
CA TYR A 514 -14.68 2.25 30.22
C TYR A 514 -13.43 1.37 30.34
N LEU A 515 -12.86 0.93 29.22
CA LEU A 515 -11.65 0.10 29.23
C LEU A 515 -10.45 0.85 29.82
N ILE A 516 -10.27 2.13 29.49
CA ILE A 516 -9.18 2.95 30.06
C ILE A 516 -9.34 3.08 31.58
N LEU A 517 -10.54 3.32 32.07
CA LEU A 517 -10.83 3.39 33.51
C LEU A 517 -10.60 2.05 34.23
N ASN A 518 -10.62 0.92 33.51
CA ASN A 518 -10.28 -0.40 34.03
C ASN A 518 -8.78 -0.75 33.92
N GLY A 519 -7.92 0.20 33.52
CA GLY A 519 -6.47 0.07 33.57
C GLY A 519 -5.75 -0.05 32.23
N TYR A 520 -6.45 0.05 31.10
CA TYR A 520 -5.82 0.12 29.78
C TYR A 520 -5.25 1.51 29.47
N LYS A 521 -4.15 1.57 28.71
CA LYS A 521 -3.64 2.85 28.18
C LYS A 521 -4.31 3.14 26.85
N SER A 522 -4.36 4.43 26.48
CA SER A 522 -4.86 4.85 25.17
C SER A 522 -4.10 4.22 24.00
N SER A 523 -2.82 3.88 24.20
CA SER A 523 -1.97 3.19 23.23
C SER A 523 -2.36 1.73 22.98
N ASP A 524 -3.05 1.10 23.93
CA ASP A 524 -3.39 -0.33 23.89
C ASP A 524 -4.71 -0.54 23.11
N LEU A 525 -5.46 0.54 22.91
CA LEU A 525 -6.77 0.58 22.27
C LEU A 525 -6.69 1.23 20.88
N VAL A 526 -7.46 0.70 19.93
CA VAL A 526 -7.72 1.36 18.65
C VAL A 526 -9.20 1.24 18.29
N ILE A 527 -9.78 2.32 17.78
CA ILE A 527 -11.12 2.32 17.18
C ILE A 527 -10.98 2.31 15.67
N LEU A 528 -11.51 1.27 15.03
CA LEU A 528 -11.51 1.10 13.59
C LEU A 528 -12.92 1.32 13.05
N ALA A 529 -13.01 2.03 11.93
CA ALA A 529 -14.27 2.20 11.21
C ALA A 529 -14.12 1.83 9.73
N ALA A 530 -15.19 1.32 9.14
CA ALA A 530 -15.22 0.99 7.72
C ALA A 530 -15.24 2.23 6.79
N TYR A 531 -15.67 3.40 7.30
CA TYR A 531 -15.88 4.61 6.51
C TYR A 531 -15.19 5.83 7.14
N ALA A 532 -14.63 6.70 6.29
CA ALA A 532 -13.95 7.92 6.74
C ALA A 532 -14.89 8.90 7.47
N GLY A 533 -16.16 8.99 7.06
CA GLY A 533 -17.16 9.80 7.76
C GLY A 533 -17.37 9.37 9.22
N GLN A 534 -17.32 8.06 9.49
CA GLN A 534 -17.40 7.53 10.85
C GLN A 534 -16.15 7.84 11.66
N VAL A 535 -14.96 7.77 11.05
CA VAL A 535 -13.71 8.18 11.72
C VAL A 535 -13.80 9.63 12.18
N GLN A 536 -14.27 10.54 11.32
CA GLN A 536 -14.44 11.95 11.67
C GLN A 536 -15.43 12.14 12.83
N GLU A 537 -16.56 11.42 12.83
CA GLU A 537 -17.52 11.49 13.92
C GLU A 537 -16.94 10.96 15.25
N LEU A 538 -16.23 9.82 15.21
CA LEU A 538 -15.55 9.25 16.37
C LEU A 538 -14.50 10.23 16.94
N GLU A 539 -13.69 10.84 16.08
CA GLU A 539 -12.68 11.83 16.49
C GLU A 539 -13.33 13.08 17.10
N GLN A 540 -14.40 13.59 16.48
CA GLN A 540 -15.12 14.74 17.01
C GLN A 540 -15.71 14.45 18.39
N ARG A 541 -16.31 13.26 18.57
CA ARG A 541 -16.86 12.84 19.87
C ARG A 541 -15.77 12.68 20.93
N ALA A 542 -14.66 12.02 20.60
CA ALA A 542 -13.52 11.87 21.50
C ALA A 542 -12.91 13.23 21.92
N LYS A 543 -12.91 14.23 21.01
CA LYS A 543 -12.46 15.60 21.30
C LYS A 543 -13.43 16.38 22.18
N SER A 544 -14.74 16.23 21.95
CA SER A 544 -15.81 16.93 22.65
C SER A 544 -16.01 16.49 24.11
N THR A 545 -15.49 15.33 24.51
CA THR A 545 -15.46 14.89 25.91
C THR A 545 -14.45 15.75 26.70
N SER A 546 -14.90 16.90 27.18
CA SER A 546 -14.09 18.03 27.67
C SER A 546 -13.17 17.73 28.86
N ASN A 547 -13.42 16.66 29.61
CA ASN A 547 -12.69 16.35 30.85
C ASN A 547 -11.67 15.19 30.72
N GLU A 548 -11.52 14.58 29.54
CA GLU A 548 -10.76 13.31 29.43
C GLU A 548 -9.73 13.33 28.29
N ARG A 549 -8.56 13.92 28.58
CA ARG A 549 -7.47 14.03 27.59
C ARG A 549 -7.04 12.67 27.03
N PHE A 550 -7.07 11.61 27.84
CA PHE A 550 -6.68 10.27 27.43
C PHE A 550 -7.51 9.70 26.27
N LEU A 551 -8.77 10.13 26.09
CA LEU A 551 -9.59 9.69 24.95
C LEU A 551 -9.12 10.30 23.64
N ARG A 552 -8.49 11.48 23.68
CA ARG A 552 -7.94 12.14 22.49
C ARG A 552 -6.70 11.44 21.97
N ASP A 553 -6.02 10.69 22.84
CA ASP A 553 -4.82 9.91 22.51
C ASP A 553 -5.16 8.51 21.99
N VAL A 554 -6.44 8.09 22.07
CA VAL A 554 -6.88 6.82 21.47
C VAL A 554 -6.82 6.93 19.97
N LYS A 555 -6.19 5.94 19.33
CA LYS A 555 -6.04 5.93 17.89
C LYS A 555 -7.37 5.58 17.21
N ILE A 556 -7.80 6.43 16.29
CA ILE A 556 -9.00 6.23 15.48
C ILE A 556 -8.56 6.21 14.01
N SER A 557 -8.97 5.19 13.25
CA SER A 557 -8.53 5.03 11.86
C SER A 557 -9.52 4.24 11.02
N THR A 558 -9.42 4.36 9.70
CA THR A 558 -10.06 3.40 8.79
C THR A 558 -9.31 2.07 8.79
N LEU A 559 -10.00 1.00 8.39
CA LEU A 559 -9.42 -0.34 8.23
C LEU A 559 -8.21 -0.34 7.28
N ASP A 560 -8.34 0.30 6.11
CA ASP A 560 -7.30 0.31 5.09
C ASP A 560 -6.03 1.07 5.58
N ALA A 561 -6.21 2.16 6.32
CA ALA A 561 -5.11 2.95 6.87
C ALA A 561 -4.42 2.30 8.08
N PHE A 562 -5.11 1.39 8.79
CA PHE A 562 -4.57 0.67 9.94
C PHE A 562 -3.90 -0.67 9.55
N GLN A 563 -3.77 -0.97 8.27
CA GLN A 563 -3.10 -2.19 7.83
C GLN A 563 -1.61 -2.20 8.21
N GLY A 564 -1.07 -3.39 8.47
CA GLY A 564 0.29 -3.62 8.96
C GLY A 564 0.44 -3.39 10.48
N GLN A 565 -0.49 -2.64 11.07
CA GLN A 565 -0.50 -2.34 12.50
C GLN A 565 -1.36 -3.34 13.28
N GLU A 566 -1.21 -3.31 14.59
CA GLU A 566 -1.86 -4.19 15.55
C GLU A 566 -2.07 -3.45 16.87
N SER A 567 -3.09 -3.84 17.63
CA SER A 567 -3.41 -3.28 18.95
C SER A 567 -3.82 -4.39 19.91
N ASP A 568 -3.66 -4.18 21.22
CA ASP A 568 -4.09 -5.16 22.21
C ASP A 568 -5.60 -5.34 22.21
N VAL A 569 -6.35 -4.23 22.15
CA VAL A 569 -7.79 -4.23 22.01
C VAL A 569 -8.21 -3.42 20.78
N VAL A 570 -9.11 -3.98 19.98
CA VAL A 570 -9.68 -3.32 18.80
C VAL A 570 -11.19 -3.20 18.95
N LEU A 571 -11.69 -1.98 18.75
CA LEU A 571 -13.10 -1.65 18.70
C LEU A 571 -13.50 -1.38 17.24
N LEU A 572 -14.40 -2.16 16.65
CA LEU A 572 -14.76 -2.09 15.23
C LEU A 572 -16.20 -1.60 15.02
N SER A 573 -16.35 -0.48 14.31
CA SER A 573 -17.62 0.07 13.82
C SER A 573 -17.89 -0.40 12.38
N LEU A 574 -19.03 -1.07 12.17
CA LEU A 574 -19.47 -1.52 10.85
C LEU A 574 -20.29 -0.47 10.10
N VAL A 575 -20.91 0.48 10.82
CA VAL A 575 -21.70 1.63 10.35
C VAL A 575 -23.02 1.25 9.68
N ARG A 576 -23.03 0.20 8.85
CA ARG A 576 -24.10 -0.06 7.90
C ARG A 576 -25.37 -0.61 8.55
N SER A 577 -26.50 0.01 8.20
CA SER A 577 -27.85 -0.36 8.63
C SER A 577 -28.84 -0.60 7.46
N GLU A 578 -28.49 -0.22 6.22
CA GLU A 578 -29.38 -0.37 5.05
C GLU A 578 -28.82 -1.25 3.90
N GLU A 579 -27.51 -1.18 3.63
CA GLU A 579 -26.84 -2.08 2.68
C GLU A 579 -25.45 -2.50 3.15
N ILE A 580 -24.91 -3.58 2.61
CA ILE A 580 -23.64 -4.16 3.09
C ILE A 580 -22.43 -3.32 2.67
N GLY A 581 -22.44 -2.77 1.44
CA GLY A 581 -21.34 -1.98 0.85
C GLY A 581 -19.95 -2.58 1.08
N PHE A 582 -19.09 -1.84 1.78
CA PHE A 582 -17.68 -2.18 2.06
C PHE A 582 -17.46 -3.60 2.60
N LEU A 583 -18.42 -4.15 3.35
CA LEU A 583 -18.31 -5.48 3.97
C LEU A 583 -18.44 -6.64 2.97
N TYR A 584 -18.72 -6.37 1.70
CA TYR A 584 -18.69 -7.35 0.62
C TYR A 584 -17.26 -7.85 0.31
N ILE A 585 -16.23 -7.02 0.57
CA ILE A 585 -14.87 -7.31 0.16
C ILE A 585 -14.18 -8.16 1.23
N GLN A 586 -14.05 -9.46 0.97
CA GLN A 586 -13.44 -10.45 1.87
C GLN A 586 -12.04 -10.03 2.37
N ASN A 587 -11.22 -9.46 1.49
CA ASN A 587 -9.87 -8.99 1.78
C ASN A 587 -9.84 -7.92 2.89
N ARG A 588 -10.84 -7.02 2.91
CA ARG A 588 -10.94 -5.97 3.94
C ARG A 588 -11.49 -6.51 5.26
N VAL A 589 -12.37 -7.51 5.19
CA VAL A 589 -12.82 -8.28 6.37
C VAL A 589 -11.63 -8.99 7.01
N CYS A 590 -10.76 -9.62 6.22
CA CYS A 590 -9.51 -10.22 6.72
C CYS A 590 -8.67 -9.22 7.51
N VAL A 591 -8.50 -8.00 7.00
CA VAL A 591 -7.75 -6.95 7.70
C VAL A 591 -8.43 -6.61 9.01
N GLY A 592 -9.73 -6.31 9.01
CA GLY A 592 -10.45 -5.91 10.22
C GLY A 592 -10.45 -6.96 11.33
N LEU A 593 -10.61 -8.23 10.99
CA LEU A 593 -10.63 -9.33 11.97
C LEU A 593 -9.25 -9.67 12.56
N SER A 594 -8.16 -9.15 11.98
CA SER A 594 -6.78 -9.60 12.30
C SER A 594 -5.89 -8.56 13.00
N ARG A 595 -6.47 -7.43 13.42
CA ARG A 595 -5.72 -6.33 14.08
C ARG A 595 -5.60 -6.49 15.59
N ALA A 596 -6.50 -7.24 16.21
CA ALA A 596 -6.56 -7.41 17.67
C ALA A 596 -5.61 -8.50 18.16
N LYS A 597 -4.94 -8.26 19.29
CA LYS A 597 -4.14 -9.30 19.97
C LYS A 597 -4.92 -10.02 21.05
N SER A 598 -5.64 -9.27 21.89
CA SER A 598 -6.24 -9.76 23.13
C SER A 598 -7.75 -9.57 23.17
N GLY A 599 -8.26 -8.39 22.80
CA GLY A 599 -9.69 -8.06 22.82
C GLY A 599 -10.21 -7.60 21.46
N PHE A 600 -11.36 -8.13 21.02
CA PHE A 600 -11.97 -7.72 19.76
C PHE A 600 -13.48 -7.53 19.89
N PHE A 601 -13.91 -6.28 19.75
CA PHE A 601 -15.29 -5.88 20.01
C PHE A 601 -15.89 -5.20 18.79
N ILE A 602 -16.99 -5.75 18.28
CA ILE A 602 -17.62 -5.30 17.05
C ILE A 602 -19.00 -4.72 17.38
N ILE A 603 -19.37 -3.62 16.75
CA ILE A 603 -20.73 -3.08 16.79
C ILE A 603 -21.26 -2.92 15.36
N GLY A 604 -22.53 -3.30 15.15
CA GLY A 604 -23.20 -3.18 13.86
C GLY A 604 -24.58 -3.83 13.83
N ASN A 605 -25.22 -3.78 12.65
CA ASN A 605 -26.54 -4.35 12.43
C ASN A 605 -26.46 -5.82 11.96
N MET A 606 -26.73 -6.78 12.85
CA MET A 606 -26.69 -8.22 12.54
C MET A 606 -27.81 -8.65 11.61
N ASP A 607 -28.99 -8.04 11.71
CA ASP A 607 -30.14 -8.34 10.84
C ASP A 607 -29.81 -8.03 9.38
N LEU A 608 -29.16 -6.88 9.12
CA LEU A 608 -28.70 -6.53 7.78
C LEU A 608 -27.68 -7.53 7.24
N LEU A 609 -26.69 -7.92 8.06
CA LEU A 609 -25.63 -8.87 7.69
C LEU A 609 -26.18 -10.29 7.45
N SER A 610 -27.32 -10.63 8.08
CA SER A 610 -27.93 -11.95 7.95
C SER A 610 -28.97 -12.06 6.81
N ARG A 611 -29.64 -10.97 6.42
CA ARG A 611 -30.77 -10.97 5.46
C ARG A 611 -30.37 -10.91 3.98
N LYS A 612 -29.38 -10.09 3.58
CA LYS A 612 -28.99 -9.97 2.15
C LYS A 612 -28.10 -11.16 1.72
N SER A 613 -28.75 -12.26 1.37
CA SER A 613 -28.17 -13.62 1.26
C SER A 613 -28.03 -14.19 -0.16
N VAL A 614 -28.20 -13.40 -1.23
CA VAL A 614 -27.92 -13.86 -2.61
C VAL A 614 -26.42 -13.81 -2.96
N VAL A 615 -25.58 -13.27 -2.07
CA VAL A 615 -24.12 -13.26 -2.18
C VAL A 615 -23.54 -14.21 -1.12
N SER A 616 -23.67 -15.52 -1.36
CA SER A 616 -23.33 -16.55 -0.37
C SER A 616 -21.84 -16.88 -0.27
N THR A 617 -20.99 -16.37 -1.17
CA THR A 617 -19.56 -16.76 -1.20
C THR A 617 -18.64 -15.74 -0.49
N ALA A 618 -18.83 -14.44 -0.70
CA ALA A 618 -17.93 -13.40 -0.16
C ALA A 618 -18.18 -13.04 1.32
N LEU A 619 -19.40 -13.28 1.82
CA LEU A 619 -19.80 -13.02 3.21
C LEU A 619 -19.78 -14.26 4.09
N PHE A 620 -19.44 -15.43 3.53
CA PHE A 620 -19.24 -16.65 4.32
C PHE A 620 -18.28 -16.39 5.49
N PRO A 621 -17.21 -15.59 5.33
CA PRO A 621 -16.35 -15.23 6.44
C PRO A 621 -17.02 -14.45 7.57
N ALA A 622 -17.61 -13.29 7.28
CA ALA A 622 -18.24 -12.48 8.30
C ALA A 622 -19.44 -13.21 8.92
N ARG A 623 -20.27 -13.90 8.12
CA ARG A 623 -21.42 -14.64 8.61
C ARG A 623 -21.04 -15.88 9.42
N THR A 624 -20.01 -16.63 9.03
CA THR A 624 -19.51 -17.79 9.79
C THR A 624 -18.76 -17.34 11.03
N ALA A 625 -17.98 -16.27 10.98
CA ALA A 625 -17.39 -15.63 12.17
C ALA A 625 -18.48 -15.17 13.15
N LEU A 626 -19.54 -14.53 12.66
CA LEU A 626 -20.66 -14.06 13.49
C LEU A 626 -21.57 -15.22 13.97
N LYS A 627 -21.78 -16.26 13.15
CA LYS A 627 -22.44 -17.50 13.57
C LYS A 627 -21.59 -18.27 14.57
N TYR A 628 -20.27 -18.24 14.45
CA TYR A 628 -19.33 -18.83 15.41
C TYR A 628 -19.45 -18.11 16.76
N VAL A 629 -19.42 -16.77 16.75
CA VAL A 629 -19.72 -15.95 17.94
C VAL A 629 -21.09 -16.28 18.54
N ARG A 630 -22.10 -16.61 17.71
CA ARG A 630 -23.46 -16.97 18.15
C ARG A 630 -23.63 -18.42 18.63
N SER A 631 -22.84 -19.36 18.12
CA SER A 631 -23.01 -20.81 18.34
C SER A 631 -22.04 -21.39 19.37
N HIS A 632 -20.82 -20.83 19.48
CA HIS A 632 -19.78 -21.30 20.39
C HIS A 632 -19.68 -20.46 21.67
N HIS A 633 -20.48 -19.40 21.76
CA HIS A 633 -20.66 -18.65 22.99
C HIS A 633 -22.16 -18.59 23.29
N ASN A 634 -22.56 -18.99 24.51
CA ASN A 634 -23.94 -18.90 25.01
C ASN A 634 -24.61 -17.59 24.57
N HIS A 635 -25.93 -17.61 24.35
CA HIS A 635 -26.79 -16.49 23.92
C HIS A 635 -26.50 -15.10 24.56
N SER A 636 -25.75 -15.05 25.66
CA SER A 636 -25.15 -13.88 26.31
C SER A 636 -23.95 -13.22 25.59
N ALA A 637 -23.49 -13.68 24.41
CA ALA A 637 -22.37 -13.06 23.67
C ALA A 637 -22.78 -12.01 22.62
N VAL A 638 -24.08 -11.96 22.31
CA VAL A 638 -24.68 -10.93 21.46
C VAL A 638 -25.46 -10.03 22.39
N PHE A 639 -24.92 -8.86 22.68
CA PHE A 639 -25.65 -7.85 23.45
C PHE A 639 -26.54 -7.09 22.49
N THR A 640 -27.86 -7.27 22.63
CA THR A 640 -28.84 -6.39 21.98
C THR A 640 -28.99 -5.17 22.88
N LEU A 641 -28.49 -4.01 22.44
CA LEU A 641 -28.84 -2.75 23.09
C LEU A 641 -30.30 -2.45 22.73
N LYS A 642 -31.19 -2.45 23.73
CA LYS A 642 -32.58 -2.04 23.57
C LYS A 642 -32.70 -0.54 23.46
#